data_AF-A0A6J6UFQ4-F1
#
_entry.id   AF-A0A6J6UFQ4-F1
#
_cell.length_a   1.000
_cell.length_b   1.000
_cell.length_c   1.000
_cell.angle_alpha   90.00
_cell.angle_beta   90.00
_cell.angle_gamma   90.00
#
_symmetry.space_group_name_H-M   'P 1'
#
loop_
_entity.id
_entity.type
_entity.pdbx_description
1 polymer ?
#
loop_
_entity_poly.entity_id
_entity_poly.type
_entity_poly.pdbx_seq_one_letter_code
_entity_poly.pdbx_strand_id
1 'polypeptide(L)'
;MNKASPLDATLASFGLDPSWSRTLEVPSHDGAVHRWHLLEKPGTSDKAPVVLCLHGNPTWSFLWSRLMHELGDEFRIIAPDQLSMGLSEQVASRSYRERVADLSDLINALHVSAPMWLVAQDWGGAIAMGYAVAHPERIAGLVLSNTGIAIPVNRRAPMLIRLAAATGLHRFVTKNTQMFVRGTPLLPGRGITRVQRDALAFPYRRRQSRHGVADFVADAPLNEKHVSFRDIAHVAEQLPNLDIPVRLVWGSRDPVFNDDFAHDLMNRFTNVALHRIADAGHLAVLETSVAPLVRAAIEEQAVDSPVPLAERSENEVATLWSQIDHWNNVNEIAISDAAADSSVTRPEFAARVATYAEELHRRGVLHGDRIAILVSPSIDLIAVVYACWRIGAVAVIADRGLGLHGLRNAVRASRVKFVIGPVRAGAAVRVLRWAPRSVFIRLNTLASAPVVSLVADVTAPEPRPDDLAAVLFTSGATGPAKGVRYTHRQLYAQRDALQRTYAITPHDSFVAAFAPFALYGPALGIATGLADMDVTSPSTLTASALDDACRRINATMVFASPAALANVVATATDSLTHLRNVRLVMSAGAPVPIKTLHSMSALCPDAQLHTPYGMTEMLPVADVSLDQLVRIGDGQGVCVGQPVEGCEVLVDTLNSEVMVSGPWMSAGYDSLWFTEYSARPVHVSNGQATKWHRTGDVGHLDGEGNLWIEGRAVHVIHTSHGAVAPVPLEVATETLPTVVRAAAVGVGPIGAQQIVVVVESSNNENGQASAQLSRDVRTALFPQAIAAVWTTKHLPVDIRHNSKIDRTAVSREMSHLLSGRKK
;
A
#
# COMPACT_ATOMS: atom_id res chain seq x y z
N MET A 1 -37.26 -18.33 32.83
CA MET A 1 -36.61 -18.29 31.51
C MET A 1 -37.59 -17.68 30.51
N ASN A 2 -37.46 -16.39 30.21
CA ASN A 2 -38.29 -15.75 29.18
C ASN A 2 -37.91 -16.35 27.81
N LYS A 3 -38.91 -16.85 27.05
CA LYS A 3 -38.69 -17.27 25.67
C LYS A 3 -38.25 -16.04 24.86
N ALA A 4 -37.07 -16.10 24.26
CA ALA A 4 -36.57 -15.07 23.35
C ALA A 4 -37.62 -14.78 22.26
N SER A 5 -37.77 -13.52 21.88
CA SER A 5 -38.75 -13.14 20.86
C SER A 5 -38.37 -13.79 19.51
N PRO A 6 -39.33 -14.01 18.58
CA PRO A 6 -38.99 -14.51 17.24
C PRO A 6 -37.99 -13.62 16.50
N LEU A 7 -37.97 -12.32 16.79
CA LEU A 7 -36.99 -11.38 16.25
C LEU A 7 -35.61 -11.65 16.86
N ASP A 8 -35.51 -11.82 18.18
CA ASP A 8 -34.25 -12.08 18.88
C ASP A 8 -33.58 -13.34 18.36
N ALA A 9 -34.35 -14.42 18.20
CA ALA A 9 -33.85 -15.68 17.63
C ALA A 9 -33.35 -15.48 16.19
N THR A 10 -34.01 -14.63 15.42
CA THR A 10 -33.60 -14.31 14.04
C THR A 10 -32.32 -13.48 14.02
N LEU A 11 -32.22 -12.44 14.85
CA LEU A 11 -31.02 -11.60 14.97
C LEU A 11 -29.81 -12.42 15.44
N ALA A 12 -29.99 -13.28 16.45
CA ALA A 12 -28.97 -14.22 16.91
C ALA A 12 -28.51 -15.17 15.78
N SER A 13 -29.43 -15.64 14.93
CA SER A 13 -29.08 -16.47 13.77
C SER A 13 -28.23 -15.74 12.72
N PHE A 14 -28.26 -14.40 12.70
CA PHE A 14 -27.41 -13.57 11.87
C PHE A 14 -26.08 -13.20 12.55
N GLY A 15 -25.85 -13.66 13.78
CA GLY A 15 -24.68 -13.33 14.57
C GLY A 15 -24.76 -11.94 15.22
N LEU A 16 -25.94 -11.36 15.38
CA LEU A 16 -26.14 -10.14 16.20
C LEU A 16 -26.46 -10.52 17.64
N ASP A 17 -25.97 -9.73 18.60
CA ASP A 17 -26.48 -9.79 19.96
C ASP A 17 -27.88 -9.18 19.99
N PRO A 18 -28.93 -9.94 20.36
CA PRO A 18 -30.30 -9.42 20.39
C PRO A 18 -30.48 -8.25 21.37
N SER A 19 -29.64 -8.14 22.41
CA SER A 19 -29.70 -7.04 23.38
C SER A 19 -29.37 -5.67 22.77
N TRP A 20 -28.71 -5.64 21.60
CA TRP A 20 -28.45 -4.39 20.89
C TRP A 20 -29.70 -3.84 20.21
N SER A 21 -30.70 -4.67 19.92
CA SER A 21 -31.89 -4.26 19.18
C SER A 21 -32.90 -3.56 20.08
N ARG A 22 -33.30 -2.35 19.70
CA ARG A 22 -34.39 -1.61 20.37
C ARG A 22 -35.13 -0.68 19.41
N THR A 23 -36.31 -0.25 19.86
CA THR A 23 -37.09 0.79 19.19
C THR A 23 -37.18 2.05 20.03
N LEU A 24 -37.30 3.20 19.37
CA LEU A 24 -37.44 4.52 19.99
C LEU A 24 -38.56 5.29 19.28
N GLU A 25 -39.47 5.87 20.05
CA GLU A 25 -40.48 6.81 19.55
C GLU A 25 -39.84 8.20 19.51
N VAL A 26 -39.75 8.78 18.31
CA VAL A 26 -39.02 10.04 18.07
C VAL A 26 -40.01 11.11 17.63
N PRO A 27 -40.18 12.20 18.41
CA PRO A 27 -40.88 13.39 17.95
C PRO A 27 -40.18 13.96 16.71
N SER A 28 -40.92 14.19 15.65
CA SER A 28 -40.39 14.58 14.34
C SER A 28 -40.77 16.01 13.99
N HIS A 29 -39.93 16.68 13.22
CA HIS A 29 -40.12 18.05 12.72
C HIS A 29 -41.42 18.25 11.91
N ASP A 30 -42.00 17.16 11.38
CA ASP A 30 -43.30 17.16 10.71
C ASP A 30 -44.53 17.16 11.65
N GLY A 31 -44.29 17.16 12.97
CA GLY A 31 -45.32 17.17 14.01
C GLY A 31 -45.86 15.78 14.39
N ALA A 32 -45.38 14.71 13.76
CA ALA A 32 -45.70 13.34 14.14
C ALA A 32 -44.68 12.76 15.14
N VAL A 33 -44.97 11.56 15.65
CA VAL A 33 -44.02 10.72 16.37
C VAL A 33 -43.79 9.48 15.53
N HIS A 34 -42.55 9.24 15.13
CA HIS A 34 -42.20 8.09 14.29
C HIS A 34 -41.40 7.06 15.09
N ARG A 35 -41.66 5.78 14.83
CA ARG A 35 -40.95 4.68 15.47
C ARG A 35 -39.67 4.31 14.70
N TRP A 36 -38.54 4.54 15.34
CA TRP A 36 -37.23 4.15 14.84
C TRP A 36 -36.79 2.81 15.42
N HIS A 37 -36.13 1.99 14.61
CA HIS A 37 -35.33 0.86 15.06
C HIS A 37 -33.85 1.22 15.02
N LEU A 38 -33.09 0.74 15.99
CA LEU A 38 -31.64 0.90 16.03
C LEU A 38 -30.97 -0.28 16.71
N LEU A 39 -29.73 -0.55 16.31
CA LEU A 39 -28.80 -1.39 17.05
C LEU A 39 -27.92 -0.49 17.93
N GLU A 40 -27.87 -0.73 19.23
CA GLU A 40 -27.07 0.03 20.18
C GLU A 40 -26.19 -0.90 21.02
N LYS A 41 -24.88 -0.76 20.89
CA LYS A 41 -23.90 -1.36 21.79
C LYS A 41 -23.51 -0.31 22.83
N PRO A 42 -23.79 -0.54 24.13
CA PRO A 42 -23.42 0.42 25.17
C PRO A 42 -21.90 0.50 25.31
N GLY A 43 -21.39 1.69 25.63
CA GLY A 43 -19.99 1.87 26.01
C GLY A 43 -19.77 1.54 27.48
N THR A 44 -18.51 1.38 27.88
CA THR A 44 -18.10 1.10 29.28
C THR A 44 -18.46 2.21 30.28
N SER A 45 -18.80 3.42 29.82
CA SER A 45 -19.27 4.53 30.65
C SER A 45 -20.16 5.51 29.87
N ASP A 46 -20.87 6.39 30.59
CA ASP A 46 -21.67 7.47 29.98
C ASP A 46 -20.83 8.51 29.21
N LYS A 47 -19.50 8.51 29.41
CA LYS A 47 -18.55 9.38 28.70
C LYS A 47 -17.87 8.69 27.51
N ALA A 48 -18.24 7.45 27.22
CA ALA A 48 -17.71 6.71 26.07
C ALA A 48 -17.88 7.52 24.78
N PRO A 49 -16.85 7.62 23.93
CA PRO A 49 -16.99 8.29 22.64
C PRO A 49 -18.11 7.63 21.83
N VAL A 50 -18.99 8.45 21.26
CA VAL A 50 -20.17 8.00 20.53
C VAL A 50 -19.84 7.85 19.06
N VAL A 51 -20.13 6.66 18.51
CA VAL A 51 -19.98 6.33 17.09
C VAL A 51 -21.37 6.08 16.52
N LEU A 52 -21.86 6.99 15.69
CA LEU A 52 -23.16 6.91 15.02
C LEU A 52 -23.00 6.40 13.58
N CYS A 53 -23.55 5.23 13.31
CA CYS A 53 -23.33 4.46 12.10
C CYS A 53 -24.51 4.56 11.12
N LEU A 54 -24.33 5.22 9.98
CA LEU A 54 -25.41 5.53 9.01
C LEU A 54 -25.28 4.69 7.73
N HIS A 55 -26.20 3.75 7.56
CA HIS A 55 -26.24 2.87 6.37
C HIS A 55 -26.88 3.58 5.15
N GLY A 56 -26.62 3.07 3.94
CA GLY A 56 -27.27 3.49 2.70
C GLY A 56 -28.38 2.56 2.20
N ASN A 57 -28.66 2.57 0.90
CA ASN A 57 -29.77 1.85 0.28
C ASN A 57 -29.25 0.72 -0.63
N PRO A 58 -29.71 -0.54 -0.50
CA PRO A 58 -30.84 -1.05 0.26
C PRO A 58 -30.41 -1.78 1.54
N THR A 59 -29.41 -1.25 2.25
CA THR A 59 -28.90 -1.87 3.47
C THR A 59 -29.73 -1.43 4.68
N TRP A 60 -29.34 -1.87 5.88
CA TRP A 60 -29.92 -1.49 7.17
C TRP A 60 -28.84 -1.62 8.24
N SER A 61 -29.14 -1.29 9.50
CA SER A 61 -28.21 -1.33 10.66
C SER A 61 -27.33 -2.57 10.75
N PHE A 62 -27.78 -3.74 10.28
CA PHE A 62 -26.95 -4.96 10.16
C PHE A 62 -25.63 -4.76 9.38
N LEU A 63 -25.56 -3.79 8.47
CA LEU A 63 -24.33 -3.40 7.76
C LEU A 63 -23.15 -3.17 8.72
N TRP A 64 -23.45 -2.66 9.91
CA TRP A 64 -22.47 -2.31 10.94
C TRP A 64 -22.21 -3.43 11.95
N SER A 65 -22.85 -4.60 11.78
CA SER A 65 -22.72 -5.75 12.69
C SER A 65 -21.26 -6.11 12.97
N ARG A 66 -20.43 -6.16 11.92
CA ARG A 66 -19.00 -6.45 12.04
C ARG A 66 -18.26 -5.38 12.85
N LEU A 67 -18.49 -4.10 12.55
CA LEU A 67 -17.90 -2.98 13.29
C LEU A 67 -18.30 -3.03 14.77
N MET A 68 -19.57 -3.33 15.09
CA MET A 68 -20.05 -3.42 16.47
C MET A 68 -19.38 -4.54 17.26
N HIS A 69 -19.06 -5.68 16.62
CA HIS A 69 -18.32 -6.77 17.24
C HIS A 69 -16.84 -6.47 17.42
N GLU A 70 -16.22 -5.80 16.46
CA GLU A 70 -14.77 -5.62 16.40
C GLU A 70 -14.28 -4.32 17.05
N LEU A 71 -15.12 -3.28 17.11
CA LEU A 71 -14.80 -2.03 17.82
C LEU A 71 -15.00 -2.24 19.32
N GLY A 72 -14.01 -1.81 20.11
CA GLY A 72 -13.92 -2.13 21.53
C GLY A 72 -15.10 -1.59 22.36
N ASP A 73 -15.28 -2.15 23.55
CA ASP A 73 -16.39 -1.84 24.44
C ASP A 73 -16.28 -0.44 25.09
N GLU A 74 -15.16 0.24 24.91
CA GLU A 74 -14.96 1.64 25.29
C GLU A 74 -15.75 2.63 24.44
N PHE A 75 -16.32 2.20 23.31
CA PHE A 75 -17.14 3.04 22.43
C PHE A 75 -18.64 2.73 22.61
N ARG A 76 -19.47 3.76 22.66
CA ARG A 76 -20.92 3.60 22.50
C ARG A 76 -21.23 3.64 21.01
N ILE A 77 -21.77 2.56 20.46
CA ILE A 77 -22.02 2.43 19.02
C ILE A 77 -23.52 2.40 18.78
N ILE A 78 -24.02 3.31 17.95
CA ILE A 78 -25.44 3.43 17.62
C ILE A 78 -25.58 3.30 16.10
N ALA A 79 -26.37 2.34 15.62
CA ALA A 79 -26.63 2.11 14.22
C ALA A 79 -28.15 2.15 13.96
N PRO A 80 -28.72 3.32 13.67
CA PRO A 80 -30.15 3.44 13.39
C PRO A 80 -30.50 2.92 11.99
N ASP A 81 -31.72 2.42 11.86
CA ASP A 81 -32.38 2.25 10.58
C ASP A 81 -33.09 3.56 10.22
N GLN A 82 -32.77 4.13 9.06
CA GLN A 82 -33.46 5.33 8.58
C GLN A 82 -34.97 5.08 8.43
N LEU A 83 -35.81 6.12 8.55
CA LEU A 83 -37.25 5.97 8.30
C LEU A 83 -37.52 5.38 6.91
N SER A 84 -38.49 4.47 6.85
CA SER A 84 -38.82 3.60 5.72
C SER A 84 -37.75 2.58 5.31
N MET A 85 -36.65 2.46 6.06
CA MET A 85 -35.61 1.43 5.88
C MET A 85 -35.54 0.47 7.08
N GLY A 86 -34.90 -0.68 6.85
CA GLY A 86 -34.68 -1.67 7.90
C GLY A 86 -35.98 -2.05 8.63
N LEU A 87 -35.94 -2.01 9.96
CA LEU A 87 -37.07 -2.29 10.83
C LEU A 87 -37.78 -1.03 11.36
N SER A 88 -37.36 0.16 10.93
CA SER A 88 -38.02 1.43 11.24
C SER A 88 -39.38 1.54 10.54
N GLU A 89 -40.21 2.43 11.06
CA GLU A 89 -41.54 2.71 10.53
C GLU A 89 -41.51 3.10 9.04
N GLN A 90 -42.52 2.66 8.29
CA GLN A 90 -42.72 3.08 6.91
C GLN A 90 -43.54 4.36 6.89
N VAL A 91 -42.92 5.45 6.44
CA VAL A 91 -43.52 6.78 6.34
C VAL A 91 -43.67 7.21 4.87
N ALA A 92 -44.31 8.37 4.65
CA ALA A 92 -44.40 8.98 3.33
C ALA A 92 -43.02 9.29 2.73
N SER A 93 -42.95 9.47 1.41
CA SER A 93 -41.70 9.78 0.72
C SER A 93 -41.04 11.04 1.29
N ARG A 94 -39.76 10.93 1.62
CA ARG A 94 -38.92 12.01 2.18
C ARG A 94 -37.89 12.46 1.14
N SER A 95 -37.72 13.76 1.00
CA SER A 95 -36.62 14.43 0.31
C SER A 95 -35.32 14.37 1.12
N TYR A 96 -34.19 14.69 0.50
CA TYR A 96 -32.88 14.70 1.15
C TYR A 96 -32.87 15.57 2.41
N ARG A 97 -33.41 16.80 2.32
CA ARG A 97 -33.49 17.73 3.45
C ARG A 97 -34.29 17.17 4.60
N GLU A 98 -35.44 16.55 4.32
CA GLU A 98 -36.26 15.91 5.35
C GLU A 98 -35.51 14.74 6.00
N ARG A 99 -34.70 13.97 5.26
CA ARG A 99 -33.87 12.89 5.83
C ARG A 99 -32.77 13.40 6.76
N VAL A 100 -32.19 14.56 6.45
CA VAL A 100 -31.22 15.22 7.34
C VAL A 100 -31.91 15.72 8.61
N ALA A 101 -33.13 16.27 8.48
CA ALA A 101 -33.94 16.66 9.64
C ALA A 101 -34.37 15.45 10.48
N ASP A 102 -34.80 14.35 9.85
CA ASP A 102 -35.13 13.08 10.50
C ASP A 102 -33.97 12.57 11.37
N LEU A 103 -32.73 12.66 10.88
CA LEU A 103 -31.54 12.30 11.63
C LEU A 103 -31.32 13.24 12.84
N SER A 104 -31.61 14.52 12.68
CA SER A 104 -31.50 15.51 13.75
C SER A 104 -32.50 15.22 14.87
N ASP A 105 -33.75 14.90 14.51
CA ASP A 105 -34.81 14.50 15.43
C ASP A 105 -34.40 13.26 16.25
N LEU A 106 -33.85 12.25 15.58
CA LEU A 106 -33.35 11.03 16.23
C LEU A 106 -32.20 11.34 17.21
N ILE A 107 -31.20 12.11 16.79
CA ILE A 107 -30.04 12.44 17.64
C ILE A 107 -30.48 13.20 18.89
N ASN A 108 -31.43 14.11 18.76
CA ASN A 108 -32.04 14.82 19.89
C ASN A 108 -32.74 13.84 20.85
N ALA A 109 -33.54 12.90 20.33
CA ALA A 109 -34.22 11.89 21.14
C ALA A 109 -33.25 10.89 21.83
N LEU A 110 -32.06 10.67 21.26
CA LEU A 110 -31.01 9.83 21.85
C LEU A 110 -30.24 10.51 22.98
N HIS A 111 -30.45 11.82 23.20
CA HIS A 111 -29.80 12.62 24.23
C HIS A 111 -28.26 12.55 24.18
N VAL A 112 -27.68 12.47 22.98
CA VAL A 112 -26.22 12.47 22.82
C VAL A 112 -25.70 13.89 23.00
N SER A 113 -25.04 14.19 24.12
CA SER A 113 -24.59 15.56 24.43
C SER A 113 -23.19 15.89 23.91
N ALA A 114 -22.28 14.92 23.90
CA ALA A 114 -20.91 15.11 23.40
C ALA A 114 -20.83 15.09 21.87
N PRO A 115 -19.82 15.75 21.26
CA PRO A 115 -19.52 15.59 19.85
C PRO A 115 -19.30 14.12 19.48
N MET A 116 -19.91 13.68 18.38
CA MET A 116 -19.91 12.27 17.97
C MET A 116 -19.15 12.05 16.66
N TRP A 117 -18.68 10.83 16.46
CA TRP A 117 -18.14 10.37 15.19
C TRP A 117 -19.26 9.81 14.32
N LEU A 118 -19.39 10.31 13.09
CA LEU A 118 -20.30 9.71 12.11
C LEU A 118 -19.53 8.72 11.23
N VAL A 119 -19.98 7.46 11.21
CA VAL A 119 -19.45 6.42 10.34
C VAL A 119 -20.52 6.07 9.33
N ALA A 120 -20.29 6.32 8.05
CA ALA A 120 -21.37 6.28 7.07
C ALA A 120 -20.97 5.60 5.76
N GLN A 121 -21.94 4.93 5.13
CA GLN A 121 -21.74 4.24 3.86
C GLN A 121 -22.84 4.58 2.86
N ASP A 122 -22.48 4.65 1.58
CA ASP A 122 -23.42 4.93 0.49
C ASP A 122 -24.24 6.20 0.83
N TRP A 123 -25.53 6.26 0.57
CA TRP A 123 -26.37 7.40 0.89
C TRP A 123 -26.41 7.82 2.36
N GLY A 124 -26.09 6.92 3.29
CA GLY A 124 -25.89 7.30 4.69
C GLY A 124 -24.80 8.36 4.83
N GLY A 125 -23.78 8.34 3.95
CA GLY A 125 -22.73 9.35 3.91
C GLY A 125 -23.21 10.72 3.41
N ALA A 126 -24.12 10.77 2.43
CA ALA A 126 -24.73 12.03 2.00
C ALA A 126 -25.52 12.69 3.13
N ILE A 127 -26.26 11.89 3.91
CA ILE A 127 -27.04 12.37 5.05
C ILE A 127 -26.10 12.76 6.21
N ALA A 128 -25.06 11.98 6.47
CA ALA A 128 -24.03 12.30 7.47
C ALA A 128 -23.38 13.66 7.19
N MET A 129 -23.02 13.91 5.92
CA MET A 129 -22.46 15.20 5.49
C MET A 129 -23.46 16.34 5.64
N GLY A 130 -24.73 16.13 5.29
CA GLY A 130 -25.78 17.14 5.47
C GLY A 130 -25.98 17.52 6.93
N TYR A 131 -26.01 16.52 7.82
CA TYR A 131 -26.09 16.75 9.26
C TYR A 131 -24.84 17.44 9.81
N ALA A 132 -23.65 17.04 9.38
CA ALA A 132 -22.40 17.67 9.82
C ALA A 132 -22.29 19.14 9.40
N VAL A 133 -22.80 19.51 8.22
CA VAL A 133 -22.91 20.91 7.78
C VAL A 133 -23.93 21.69 8.62
N ALA A 134 -25.05 21.08 8.98
CA ALA A 134 -26.09 21.72 9.78
C ALA A 134 -25.70 21.89 11.26
N HIS A 135 -24.88 20.99 11.79
CA HIS A 135 -24.53 20.89 13.21
C HIS A 135 -23.03 20.59 13.43
N PRO A 136 -22.11 21.42 12.91
CA PRO A 136 -20.67 21.17 12.99
C PRO A 136 -20.17 21.04 14.44
N GLU A 137 -20.77 21.76 15.39
CA GLU A 137 -20.45 21.72 16.81
C GLU A 137 -20.76 20.38 17.49
N ARG A 138 -21.55 19.53 16.83
CA ARG A 138 -21.98 18.22 17.32
C ARG A 138 -21.11 17.08 16.78
N ILE A 139 -20.15 17.38 15.90
CA ILE A 139 -19.37 16.37 15.18
C ILE A 139 -17.90 16.42 15.61
N ALA A 140 -17.38 15.27 16.06
CA ALA A 140 -15.96 15.09 16.34
C ALA A 140 -15.17 14.72 15.07
N GLY A 141 -15.78 14.00 14.13
CA GLY A 141 -15.16 13.61 12.86
C GLY A 141 -16.05 12.71 12.01
N LEU A 142 -15.61 12.44 10.78
CA LEU A 142 -16.33 11.61 9.80
C LEU A 142 -15.46 10.43 9.33
N VAL A 143 -16.04 9.23 9.29
CA VAL A 143 -15.50 8.09 8.56
C VAL A 143 -16.49 7.70 7.45
N LEU A 144 -16.12 7.96 6.20
CA LEU A 144 -17.00 7.80 5.05
C LEU A 144 -16.53 6.64 4.17
N SER A 145 -17.44 5.71 3.86
CA SER A 145 -17.15 4.54 3.02
C SER A 145 -18.01 4.50 1.77
N ASN A 146 -17.39 4.41 0.58
CA ASN A 146 -18.07 4.18 -0.69
C ASN A 146 -19.38 4.99 -0.84
N THR A 147 -19.23 6.32 -0.78
CA THR A 147 -20.34 7.29 -0.74
C THR A 147 -20.08 8.45 -1.71
N GLY A 148 -20.96 9.45 -1.74
CA GLY A 148 -20.79 10.68 -2.48
C GLY A 148 -21.85 11.69 -2.09
N ILE A 149 -21.53 12.98 -2.21
CA ILE A 149 -22.53 14.05 -2.05
C ILE A 149 -23.10 14.47 -3.41
N ALA A 150 -22.31 14.44 -4.48
CA ALA A 150 -22.75 14.78 -5.83
C ALA A 150 -22.09 13.86 -6.87
N ILE A 151 -22.60 13.88 -8.11
CA ILE A 151 -21.86 13.30 -9.24
C ILE A 151 -20.61 14.17 -9.46
N PRO A 152 -19.39 13.58 -9.47
CA PRO A 152 -18.18 14.36 -9.63
C PRO A 152 -18.19 15.18 -10.93
N VAL A 153 -17.61 16.39 -10.88
CA VAL A 153 -17.58 17.32 -12.01
C VAL A 153 -16.97 16.64 -13.25
N ASN A 154 -17.56 16.87 -14.43
CA ASN A 154 -17.19 16.24 -15.70
C ASN A 154 -17.30 14.70 -15.71
N ARG A 155 -18.06 14.09 -14.79
CA ARG A 155 -18.38 12.65 -14.81
C ARG A 155 -19.86 12.41 -15.09
N ARG A 156 -20.15 11.21 -15.59
CA ARG A 156 -21.50 10.69 -15.72
C ARG A 156 -21.79 9.78 -14.54
N ALA A 157 -23.03 9.78 -14.07
CA ALA A 157 -23.49 8.79 -13.10
C ALA A 157 -23.14 7.36 -13.58
N PRO A 158 -22.61 6.50 -12.69
CA PRO A 158 -22.39 5.09 -12.95
C PRO A 158 -23.60 4.41 -13.60
N MET A 159 -23.35 3.43 -14.47
CA MET A 159 -24.42 2.73 -15.20
C MET A 159 -25.46 2.12 -14.26
N LEU A 160 -25.02 1.54 -13.13
CA LEU A 160 -25.90 0.93 -12.14
C LEU A 160 -26.86 1.95 -11.52
N ILE A 161 -26.35 3.13 -11.13
CA ILE A 161 -27.18 4.23 -10.61
C ILE A 161 -28.20 4.66 -11.67
N ARG A 162 -27.76 4.84 -12.92
CA ARG A 162 -28.63 5.24 -14.02
C ARG A 162 -29.72 4.21 -14.33
N LEU A 163 -29.39 2.92 -14.27
CA LEU A 163 -30.34 1.84 -14.50
C LEU A 163 -31.35 1.72 -13.36
N ALA A 164 -30.90 1.84 -12.11
CA ALA A 164 -31.76 1.82 -10.94
C ALA A 164 -32.74 3.00 -10.94
N ALA A 165 -32.29 4.18 -11.34
CA ALA A 165 -33.10 5.40 -11.41
C ALA A 165 -33.94 5.53 -12.70
N ALA A 166 -33.84 4.60 -13.66
CA ALA A 166 -34.61 4.67 -14.90
C ALA A 166 -36.11 4.46 -14.64
N THR A 167 -36.92 5.48 -14.89
CA THR A 167 -38.36 5.57 -14.54
C THR A 167 -39.20 4.36 -14.96
N GLY A 168 -38.91 3.74 -16.10
CA GLY A 168 -39.65 2.57 -16.61
C GLY A 168 -39.35 1.25 -15.89
N LEU A 169 -38.17 1.11 -15.28
CA LEU A 169 -37.73 -0.14 -14.61
C LEU A 169 -37.57 0.03 -13.09
N HIS A 170 -37.50 1.27 -12.60
CA HIS A 170 -37.20 1.61 -11.22
C HIS A 170 -38.05 0.81 -10.21
N ARG A 171 -39.37 1.02 -10.20
CA ARG A 171 -40.27 0.31 -9.27
C ARG A 171 -40.26 -1.20 -9.45
N PHE A 172 -39.95 -1.71 -10.64
CA PHE A 172 -39.84 -3.16 -10.86
C PHE A 172 -38.62 -3.74 -10.16
N VAL A 173 -37.46 -3.07 -10.29
CA VAL A 173 -36.17 -3.50 -9.71
C VAL A 173 -36.12 -3.27 -8.20
N THR A 174 -36.62 -2.13 -7.71
CA THR A 174 -36.47 -1.70 -6.30
C THR A 174 -37.60 -2.16 -5.38
N LYS A 175 -38.85 -2.24 -5.89
CA LYS A 175 -40.05 -2.53 -5.08
C LYS A 175 -40.71 -3.87 -5.42
N ASN A 176 -41.04 -4.09 -6.69
CA ASN A 176 -41.88 -5.22 -7.09
C ASN A 176 -41.14 -6.56 -6.97
N THR A 177 -39.83 -6.57 -7.20
CA THR A 177 -38.97 -7.75 -7.03
C THR A 177 -38.00 -7.56 -5.86
N GLN A 178 -37.26 -8.61 -5.49
CA GLN A 178 -36.12 -8.52 -4.56
C GLN A 178 -34.78 -8.33 -5.30
N MET A 179 -34.79 -8.02 -6.60
CA MET A 179 -33.57 -7.98 -7.42
C MET A 179 -32.56 -6.97 -6.91
N PHE A 180 -33.01 -5.77 -6.52
CA PHE A 180 -32.11 -4.74 -5.99
C PHE A 180 -31.47 -5.20 -4.66
N VAL A 181 -32.30 -5.58 -3.68
CA VAL A 181 -31.85 -6.02 -2.34
C VAL A 181 -30.93 -7.24 -2.39
N ARG A 182 -31.26 -8.26 -3.19
CA ARG A 182 -30.45 -9.47 -3.32
C ARG A 182 -29.29 -9.31 -4.29
N GLY A 183 -29.32 -8.30 -5.15
CA GLY A 183 -28.27 -7.99 -6.12
C GLY A 183 -27.11 -7.20 -5.52
N THR A 184 -27.37 -6.27 -4.60
CA THR A 184 -26.31 -5.45 -3.96
C THR A 184 -25.21 -6.30 -3.31
N PRO A 185 -25.50 -7.37 -2.55
CA PRO A 185 -24.46 -8.23 -1.97
C PRO A 185 -23.67 -9.08 -2.98
N LEU A 186 -24.06 -9.09 -4.26
CA LEU A 186 -23.40 -9.80 -5.34
C LEU A 186 -22.55 -8.88 -6.21
N LEU A 187 -22.45 -7.58 -5.87
CA LEU A 187 -21.56 -6.65 -6.56
C LEU A 187 -20.09 -7.09 -6.42
N PRO A 188 -19.21 -6.71 -7.37
CA PRO A 188 -17.81 -7.12 -7.36
C PRO A 188 -17.08 -6.70 -6.07
N GLY A 189 -16.35 -7.63 -5.46
CA GLY A 189 -15.64 -7.43 -4.20
C GLY A 189 -15.01 -8.74 -3.71
N ARG A 190 -14.66 -8.82 -2.42
CA ARG A 190 -14.28 -10.08 -1.75
C ARG A 190 -15.48 -10.98 -1.51
N GLY A 191 -16.68 -10.39 -1.51
CA GLY A 191 -17.94 -11.06 -1.23
C GLY A 191 -18.20 -11.22 0.27
N ILE A 192 -19.45 -11.53 0.59
CA ILE A 192 -19.92 -11.73 1.96
C ILE A 192 -20.56 -13.12 2.12
N THR A 193 -20.64 -13.60 3.35
CA THR A 193 -21.20 -14.92 3.66
C THR A 193 -22.67 -15.04 3.30
N ARG A 194 -23.18 -16.28 3.16
CA ARG A 194 -24.61 -16.52 2.93
C ARG A 194 -25.48 -15.94 4.05
N VAL A 195 -25.06 -16.10 5.30
CA VAL A 195 -25.75 -15.56 6.49
C VAL A 195 -25.87 -14.04 6.38
N GLN A 196 -24.78 -13.34 6.05
CA GLN A 196 -24.81 -11.88 5.86
C GLN A 196 -25.73 -11.45 4.71
N ARG A 197 -25.79 -12.20 3.59
CA ARG A 197 -26.73 -11.93 2.49
C ARG A 197 -28.19 -12.07 2.94
N ASP A 198 -28.50 -13.15 3.66
CA ASP A 198 -29.86 -13.41 4.14
C ASP A 198 -30.28 -12.38 5.21
N ALA A 199 -29.33 -11.92 6.03
CA ALA A 199 -29.53 -10.85 7.01
C ALA A 199 -29.78 -9.49 6.37
N LEU A 200 -29.00 -9.10 5.35
CA LEU A 200 -29.24 -7.85 4.61
C LEU A 200 -30.62 -7.82 3.93
N ALA A 201 -31.10 -8.97 3.45
CA ALA A 201 -32.41 -9.07 2.81
C ALA A 201 -33.59 -9.22 3.81
N PHE A 202 -33.32 -9.41 5.10
CA PHE A 202 -34.33 -9.77 6.10
C PHE A 202 -35.49 -8.76 6.21
N PRO A 203 -35.26 -7.44 6.35
CA PRO A 203 -36.35 -6.48 6.50
C PRO A 203 -37.19 -6.33 5.23
N TYR A 204 -36.59 -6.63 4.09
CA TYR A 204 -37.13 -6.34 2.76
C TYR A 204 -37.78 -7.55 2.09
N ARG A 205 -38.16 -8.60 2.84
CA ARG A 205 -38.78 -9.80 2.28
C ARG A 205 -40.15 -9.51 1.64
N ARG A 206 -40.95 -8.65 2.27
CA ARG A 206 -42.30 -8.27 1.81
C ARG A 206 -42.24 -7.07 0.88
N ARG A 207 -43.18 -7.01 -0.09
CA ARG A 207 -43.27 -5.90 -1.07
C ARG A 207 -43.53 -4.55 -0.42
N GLN A 208 -44.37 -4.52 0.62
CA GLN A 208 -44.71 -3.28 1.33
C GLN A 208 -43.50 -2.67 2.04
N SER A 209 -42.61 -3.50 2.58
CA SER A 209 -41.36 -3.09 3.23
C SER A 209 -40.28 -2.58 2.26
N ARG A 210 -40.51 -2.62 0.94
CA ARG A 210 -39.60 -2.09 -0.09
C ARG A 210 -40.07 -0.75 -0.66
N HIS A 211 -41.01 -0.07 0.00
CA HIS A 211 -41.42 1.27 -0.40
C HIS A 211 -40.26 2.25 -0.22
N GLY A 212 -39.65 2.28 0.97
CA GLY A 212 -38.48 3.13 1.25
C GLY A 212 -37.30 2.88 0.31
N VAL A 213 -37.01 1.62 -0.03
CA VAL A 213 -35.96 1.26 -1.00
C VAL A 213 -36.15 1.97 -2.34
N ALA A 214 -37.38 2.03 -2.85
CA ALA A 214 -37.69 2.72 -4.09
C ALA A 214 -37.65 4.24 -3.95
N ASP A 215 -38.22 4.79 -2.89
CA ASP A 215 -38.26 6.24 -2.68
C ASP A 215 -36.86 6.82 -2.51
N PHE A 216 -35.97 6.07 -1.86
CA PHE A 216 -34.58 6.47 -1.68
C PHE A 216 -33.80 6.50 -3.01
N VAL A 217 -34.02 5.52 -3.90
CA VAL A 217 -33.44 5.58 -5.26
C VAL A 217 -34.04 6.73 -6.06
N ALA A 218 -35.34 7.00 -5.91
CA ALA A 218 -36.02 8.09 -6.60
C ALA A 218 -35.50 9.47 -6.17
N ASP A 219 -35.08 9.61 -4.92
CA ASP A 219 -34.57 10.86 -4.35
C ASP A 219 -33.13 11.19 -4.80
N ALA A 220 -32.48 10.30 -5.56
CA ALA A 220 -31.14 10.55 -6.11
C ALA A 220 -31.17 11.61 -7.22
N PRO A 221 -30.61 12.83 -7.00
CA PRO A 221 -30.72 13.90 -7.98
C PRO A 221 -29.79 13.65 -9.16
N LEU A 222 -30.35 13.14 -10.26
CA LEU A 222 -29.60 12.94 -11.51
C LEU A 222 -29.50 14.21 -12.36
N ASN A 223 -30.28 15.25 -12.04
CA ASN A 223 -30.29 16.52 -12.75
C ASN A 223 -30.77 17.67 -11.84
N GLU A 224 -30.53 18.90 -12.30
CA GLU A 224 -30.81 20.16 -11.57
C GLU A 224 -32.29 20.40 -11.25
N LYS A 225 -33.22 19.74 -11.97
CA LYS A 225 -34.66 19.89 -11.75
C LYS A 225 -35.18 19.03 -10.61
N HIS A 226 -34.34 18.16 -10.03
CA HIS A 226 -34.72 17.29 -8.92
C HIS A 226 -34.89 18.09 -7.63
N VAL A 227 -35.90 17.78 -6.82
CA VAL A 227 -36.23 18.53 -5.58
C VAL A 227 -35.04 18.63 -4.61
N SER A 228 -34.32 17.53 -4.45
CA SER A 228 -33.16 17.42 -3.55
C SER A 228 -31.84 17.97 -4.13
N PHE A 229 -31.81 18.42 -5.40
CA PHE A 229 -30.57 18.86 -6.04
C PHE A 229 -29.96 20.08 -5.35
N ARG A 230 -30.77 21.10 -5.05
CA ARG A 230 -30.29 22.35 -4.44
C ARG A 230 -29.74 22.13 -3.03
N ASP A 231 -30.43 21.34 -2.22
CA ASP A 231 -30.00 21.04 -0.85
C ASP A 231 -28.67 20.27 -0.83
N ILE A 232 -28.53 19.29 -1.72
CA ILE A 232 -27.29 18.52 -1.88
C ILE A 232 -26.13 19.40 -2.39
N ALA A 233 -26.40 20.26 -3.38
CA ALA A 233 -25.39 21.19 -3.90
C ALA A 233 -24.91 22.16 -2.82
N HIS A 234 -25.84 22.69 -2.00
CA HIS A 234 -25.51 23.54 -0.87
C HIS A 234 -24.61 22.83 0.14
N VAL A 235 -24.92 21.59 0.55
CA VAL A 235 -24.05 20.81 1.44
C VAL A 235 -22.67 20.62 0.82
N ALA A 236 -22.60 20.29 -0.47
CA ALA A 236 -21.36 20.07 -1.19
C ALA A 236 -20.46 21.33 -1.29
N GLU A 237 -21.05 22.53 -1.27
CA GLU A 237 -20.36 23.83 -1.21
C GLU A 237 -19.86 24.16 0.20
N GLN A 238 -20.49 23.64 1.25
CA GLN A 238 -20.13 23.91 2.65
C GLN A 238 -19.08 22.94 3.22
N LEU A 239 -18.84 21.79 2.58
CA LEU A 239 -17.85 20.81 3.06
C LEU A 239 -16.44 21.37 3.34
N PRO A 240 -15.90 22.33 2.57
CA PRO A 240 -14.58 22.92 2.86
C PRO A 240 -14.53 23.69 4.19
N ASN A 241 -15.68 24.15 4.69
CA ASN A 241 -15.81 24.91 5.93
C ASN A 241 -15.86 24.03 7.18
N LEU A 242 -15.92 22.70 7.01
CA LEU A 242 -15.90 21.75 8.12
C LEU A 242 -14.45 21.50 8.57
N ASP A 243 -14.09 22.08 9.72
CA ASP A 243 -12.80 21.88 10.37
C ASP A 243 -12.83 20.66 11.31
N ILE A 244 -13.01 19.49 10.71
CA ILE A 244 -13.05 18.20 11.41
C ILE A 244 -12.24 17.15 10.64
N PRO A 245 -11.68 16.14 11.32
CA PRO A 245 -11.03 15.03 10.63
C PRO A 245 -12.04 14.21 9.82
N VAL A 246 -11.75 14.03 8.53
CA VAL A 246 -12.49 13.17 7.61
C VAL A 246 -11.60 12.04 7.11
N ARG A 247 -12.03 10.79 7.29
CA ARG A 247 -11.30 9.60 6.82
C ARG A 247 -12.16 8.82 5.84
N LEU A 248 -11.67 8.67 4.62
CA LEU A 248 -12.36 7.94 3.56
C LEU A 248 -11.87 6.49 3.55
N VAL A 249 -12.79 5.52 3.63
CA VAL A 249 -12.50 4.08 3.64
C VAL A 249 -13.12 3.44 2.41
N TRP A 250 -12.30 3.11 1.40
CA TRP A 250 -12.81 2.91 0.05
C TRP A 250 -12.55 1.52 -0.53
N GLY A 251 -13.61 0.78 -0.83
CA GLY A 251 -13.58 -0.45 -1.62
C GLY A 251 -13.19 -0.17 -3.07
N SER A 252 -11.99 -0.59 -3.46
CA SER A 252 -11.41 -0.32 -4.79
C SER A 252 -12.15 -0.97 -5.98
N ARG A 253 -13.06 -1.92 -5.73
CA ARG A 253 -13.86 -2.61 -6.75
C ARG A 253 -15.31 -2.15 -6.84
N ASP A 254 -15.71 -1.16 -6.04
CA ASP A 254 -17.08 -0.67 -6.05
C ASP A 254 -17.48 -0.09 -7.43
N PRO A 255 -18.48 -0.67 -8.11
CA PRO A 255 -18.97 -0.15 -9.39
C PRO A 255 -19.95 1.04 -9.23
N VAL A 256 -20.42 1.31 -8.01
CA VAL A 256 -21.37 2.37 -7.66
C VAL A 256 -20.58 3.62 -7.27
N PHE A 257 -19.94 3.65 -6.11
CA PHE A 257 -19.09 4.76 -5.67
C PHE A 257 -17.63 4.41 -5.91
N ASN A 258 -17.21 4.51 -7.16
CA ASN A 258 -15.83 4.22 -7.56
C ASN A 258 -14.84 5.30 -7.08
N ASP A 259 -13.54 5.11 -7.37
CA ASP A 259 -12.47 6.02 -6.93
C ASP A 259 -12.69 7.50 -7.36
N ASP A 260 -13.49 7.79 -8.40
CA ASP A 260 -13.81 9.18 -8.78
C ASP A 260 -14.57 9.92 -7.66
N PHE A 261 -15.46 9.24 -6.92
CA PHE A 261 -16.18 9.82 -5.79
C PHE A 261 -15.28 10.03 -4.57
N ALA A 262 -14.39 9.08 -4.27
CA ALA A 262 -13.40 9.25 -3.20
C ALA A 262 -12.58 10.53 -3.38
N HIS A 263 -12.12 10.76 -4.60
CA HIS A 263 -11.29 11.94 -4.90
C HIS A 263 -12.09 13.24 -5.00
N ASP A 264 -13.34 13.18 -5.46
CA ASP A 264 -14.24 14.33 -5.37
C ASP A 264 -14.39 14.78 -3.91
N LEU A 265 -14.58 13.83 -2.98
CA LEU A 265 -14.61 14.13 -1.54
C LEU A 265 -13.24 14.61 -1.02
N MET A 266 -12.12 14.02 -1.46
CA MET A 266 -10.79 14.53 -1.09
C MET A 266 -10.57 15.99 -1.50
N ASN A 267 -11.21 16.46 -2.57
CA ASN A 267 -11.09 17.84 -3.04
C ASN A 267 -12.11 18.79 -2.40
N ARG A 268 -13.05 18.27 -1.59
CA ARG A 268 -14.11 19.05 -0.93
C ARG A 268 -13.85 19.30 0.55
N PHE A 269 -13.00 18.52 1.18
CA PHE A 269 -12.67 18.64 2.60
C PHE A 269 -11.22 19.10 2.77
N THR A 270 -10.95 19.84 3.84
CA THR A 270 -9.60 20.36 4.13
C THR A 270 -8.77 19.34 4.92
N ASN A 271 -9.35 18.69 5.93
CA ASN A 271 -8.69 17.63 6.73
C ASN A 271 -9.21 16.25 6.30
N VAL A 272 -8.76 15.77 5.14
CA VAL A 272 -9.23 14.51 4.56
C VAL A 272 -8.09 13.58 4.17
N ALA A 273 -8.24 12.31 4.51
CA ALA A 273 -7.30 11.27 4.12
C ALA A 273 -8.02 10.02 3.60
N LEU A 274 -7.46 9.39 2.57
CA LEU A 274 -8.03 8.21 1.92
C LEU A 274 -7.26 6.95 2.35
N HIS A 275 -8.00 5.92 2.73
CA HIS A 275 -7.52 4.55 2.83
C HIS A 275 -8.27 3.64 1.85
N ARG A 276 -7.58 3.19 0.82
CA ARG A 276 -8.13 2.33 -0.22
C ARG A 276 -7.94 0.86 0.12
N ILE A 277 -9.05 0.13 0.21
CA ILE A 277 -9.08 -1.30 0.50
C ILE A 277 -9.01 -2.08 -0.81
N ALA A 278 -7.87 -2.74 -1.03
CA ALA A 278 -7.67 -3.59 -2.18
C ALA A 278 -8.68 -4.75 -2.20
N ASP A 279 -9.29 -4.95 -3.37
CA ASP A 279 -10.22 -6.02 -3.71
C ASP A 279 -11.59 -6.00 -3.00
N ALA A 280 -11.83 -5.05 -2.10
CA ALA A 280 -13.15 -4.84 -1.51
C ALA A 280 -14.10 -4.11 -2.47
N GLY A 281 -15.37 -4.47 -2.39
CA GLY A 281 -16.47 -3.95 -3.20
C GLY A 281 -17.28 -2.85 -2.52
N HIS A 282 -18.54 -2.73 -2.93
CA HIS A 282 -19.48 -1.72 -2.43
C HIS A 282 -19.80 -1.87 -0.93
N LEU A 283 -19.76 -3.11 -0.41
CA LEU A 283 -20.02 -3.43 0.99
C LEU A 283 -18.71 -3.62 1.77
N ALA A 284 -17.71 -2.77 1.50
CA ALA A 284 -16.37 -2.86 2.07
C ALA A 284 -16.37 -3.06 3.60
N VAL A 285 -17.29 -2.39 4.30
CA VAL A 285 -17.48 -2.46 5.77
C VAL A 285 -17.91 -3.84 6.30
N LEU A 286 -18.45 -4.72 5.45
CA LEU A 286 -18.74 -6.12 5.79
C LEU A 286 -17.69 -7.09 5.22
N GLU A 287 -17.15 -6.77 4.04
CA GLU A 287 -16.14 -7.58 3.35
C GLU A 287 -14.79 -7.60 4.07
N THR A 288 -14.49 -6.55 4.86
CA THR A 288 -13.28 -6.48 5.68
C THR A 288 -13.55 -5.73 7.00
N SER A 289 -12.61 -5.84 7.93
CA SER A 289 -12.68 -5.10 9.19
C SER A 289 -12.36 -3.63 8.93
N VAL A 290 -13.24 -2.73 9.39
CA VAL A 290 -13.02 -1.29 9.40
C VAL A 290 -12.83 -0.74 10.82
N ALA A 291 -12.99 -1.57 11.85
CA ALA A 291 -12.87 -1.16 13.25
C ALA A 291 -11.49 -0.55 13.59
N PRO A 292 -10.35 -1.10 13.13
CA PRO A 292 -9.05 -0.47 13.38
C PRO A 292 -8.91 0.92 12.75
N LEU A 293 -9.55 1.15 11.60
CA LEU A 293 -9.53 2.45 10.91
C LEU A 293 -10.38 3.47 11.65
N VAL A 294 -11.58 3.07 12.11
CA VAL A 294 -12.47 3.92 12.91
C VAL A 294 -11.79 4.29 14.22
N ARG A 295 -11.20 3.31 14.92
CA ARG A 295 -10.40 3.53 16.13
C ARG A 295 -9.27 4.55 15.89
N ALA A 296 -8.45 4.31 14.87
CA ALA A 296 -7.33 5.22 14.55
C ALA A 296 -7.81 6.64 14.23
N ALA A 297 -8.96 6.80 13.58
CA ALA A 297 -9.49 8.12 13.26
C ALA A 297 -9.86 8.88 14.54
N ILE A 298 -10.47 8.18 15.50
CA ILE A 298 -10.85 8.74 16.81
C ILE A 298 -9.61 9.05 17.66
N GLU A 299 -8.61 8.16 17.66
CA GLU A 299 -7.37 8.32 18.44
C GLU A 299 -6.46 9.42 17.88
N GLU A 300 -6.34 9.56 16.56
CA GLU A 300 -5.52 10.61 15.92
C GLU A 300 -5.97 12.02 16.33
N GLN A 301 -7.28 12.25 16.48
CA GLN A 301 -7.84 13.51 16.96
C GLN A 301 -7.35 13.88 18.38
N ALA A 302 -7.03 12.89 19.21
CA ALA A 302 -6.57 13.14 20.58
C ALA A 302 -5.11 13.62 20.66
N VAL A 303 -4.33 13.50 19.57
CA VAL A 303 -2.88 13.77 19.51
C VAL A 303 -2.59 15.13 18.86
N ASP A 304 -3.52 16.08 18.93
CA ASP A 304 -3.49 17.37 18.21
C ASP A 304 -2.45 18.37 18.77
N SER A 305 -1.19 17.96 18.76
CA SER A 305 -0.03 18.83 18.82
C SER A 305 0.88 18.41 17.67
N PRO A 306 0.99 19.21 16.59
CA PRO A 306 2.00 18.96 15.59
C PRO A 306 3.34 18.96 16.33
N VAL A 307 3.99 17.81 16.42
CA VAL A 307 5.39 17.76 16.80
C VAL A 307 6.11 18.57 15.73
N PRO A 308 6.74 19.70 16.07
CA PRO A 308 7.60 20.39 15.13
C PRO A 308 8.71 19.40 14.79
N LEU A 309 8.66 18.82 13.58
CA LEU A 309 9.84 18.20 13.02
C LEU A 309 10.87 19.33 12.98
N ALA A 310 11.97 19.17 13.72
CA ALA A 310 12.97 20.20 13.93
C ALA A 310 13.22 20.97 12.62
N GLU A 311 13.22 22.31 12.68
CA GLU A 311 13.63 23.16 11.56
C GLU A 311 15.02 22.71 11.12
N ARG A 312 15.10 22.06 9.95
CA ARG A 312 16.34 21.55 9.39
C ARG A 312 16.86 22.61 8.42
N SER A 313 18.10 23.04 8.64
CA SER A 313 18.72 24.21 8.01
C SER A 313 18.55 24.25 6.49
N GLU A 314 18.20 25.42 5.97
CA GLU A 314 18.18 25.79 4.55
C GLU A 314 19.61 25.95 3.99
N ASN A 315 20.44 24.91 4.10
CA ASN A 315 21.64 24.88 3.26
C ASN A 315 21.20 24.64 1.81
N GLU A 316 21.88 25.25 0.83
CA GLU A 316 21.65 25.02 -0.60
C GLU A 316 21.69 23.51 -0.89
N VAL A 317 20.52 22.88 -1.00
CA VAL A 317 20.45 21.44 -1.26
C VAL A 317 20.58 21.22 -2.75
N ALA A 318 21.69 20.61 -3.17
CA ALA A 318 21.91 20.21 -4.55
C ALA A 318 20.75 19.33 -5.03
N THR A 319 20.07 19.73 -6.11
CA THR A 319 18.95 18.97 -6.69
C THR A 319 19.44 17.65 -7.31
N LEU A 320 18.53 16.75 -7.69
CA LEU A 320 18.91 15.49 -8.35
C LEU A 320 19.60 15.74 -9.69
N TRP A 321 19.24 16.80 -10.42
CA TRP A 321 19.82 17.14 -11.72
C TRP A 321 21.03 18.10 -11.62
N SER A 322 21.36 18.64 -10.45
CA SER A 322 22.48 19.57 -10.28
C SER A 322 23.80 19.06 -10.84
N GLN A 323 24.10 17.77 -10.67
CA GLN A 323 25.30 17.14 -11.21
C GLN A 323 25.24 16.97 -12.75
N ILE A 324 24.05 16.86 -13.33
CA ILE A 324 23.88 16.84 -14.79
C ILE A 324 24.29 18.19 -15.36
N ASP A 325 23.85 19.29 -14.74
CA ASP A 325 24.23 20.65 -15.14
C ASP A 325 25.70 20.94 -14.87
N HIS A 326 26.25 20.51 -13.73
CA HIS A 326 27.64 20.76 -13.38
C HIS A 326 28.62 20.13 -14.37
N TRP A 327 28.34 18.91 -14.83
CA TRP A 327 29.25 18.14 -15.69
C TRP A 327 28.90 18.22 -17.20
N ASN A 328 27.97 19.10 -17.60
CA ASN A 328 27.46 19.17 -18.98
C ASN A 328 28.53 19.53 -20.04
N ASN A 329 29.65 20.12 -19.63
CA ASN A 329 30.73 20.55 -20.53
C ASN A 329 31.84 19.50 -20.67
N VAL A 330 31.74 18.38 -19.97
CA VAL A 330 32.75 17.32 -19.99
C VAL A 330 32.34 16.22 -20.96
N ASN A 331 33.11 16.01 -22.02
CA ASN A 331 32.79 15.03 -23.07
C ASN A 331 33.18 13.59 -22.68
N GLU A 332 32.62 13.11 -21.57
CA GLU A 332 32.76 11.76 -21.05
C GLU A 332 31.43 11.03 -21.09
N ILE A 333 31.46 9.69 -21.05
CA ILE A 333 30.24 8.87 -20.99
C ILE A 333 29.48 9.17 -19.71
N ALA A 334 28.20 9.53 -19.85
CA ALA A 334 27.26 9.63 -18.73
C ALA A 334 26.53 8.30 -18.52
N ILE A 335 25.99 7.72 -19.60
CA ILE A 335 25.23 6.47 -19.51
C ILE A 335 25.58 5.57 -20.69
N SER A 336 25.84 4.29 -20.42
CA SER A 336 25.94 3.24 -21.42
C SER A 336 24.88 2.16 -21.20
N ASP A 337 24.22 1.74 -22.28
CA ASP A 337 23.23 0.67 -22.31
C ASP A 337 23.77 -0.48 -23.16
N ALA A 338 24.18 -1.57 -22.50
CA ALA A 338 24.78 -2.72 -23.18
C ALA A 338 23.77 -3.49 -24.04
N ALA A 339 22.51 -3.60 -23.59
CA ALA A 339 21.45 -4.30 -24.33
C ALA A 339 21.10 -3.59 -25.65
N ALA A 340 21.11 -2.25 -25.63
CA ALA A 340 20.87 -1.44 -26.82
C ALA A 340 22.14 -1.15 -27.64
N ASP A 341 23.31 -1.62 -27.18
CA ASP A 341 24.64 -1.27 -27.70
C ASP A 341 24.81 0.24 -27.97
N SER A 342 24.44 1.06 -26.98
CA SER A 342 24.45 2.52 -27.12
C SER A 342 25.04 3.21 -25.90
N SER A 343 25.58 4.41 -26.09
CA SER A 343 26.05 5.26 -25.00
C SER A 343 25.75 6.72 -25.30
N VAL A 344 25.68 7.54 -24.25
CA VAL A 344 25.57 8.99 -24.35
C VAL A 344 26.60 9.65 -23.45
N THR A 345 27.15 10.74 -23.94
CA THR A 345 28.03 11.62 -23.17
C THR A 345 27.24 12.48 -22.19
N ARG A 346 27.93 13.13 -21.24
CA ARG A 346 27.32 14.06 -20.28
C ARG A 346 26.56 15.21 -20.96
N PRO A 347 27.12 15.94 -21.96
CA PRO A 347 26.37 16.94 -22.71
C PRO A 347 25.13 16.37 -23.41
N GLU A 348 25.26 15.20 -24.06
CA GLU A 348 24.14 14.57 -24.77
C GLU A 348 23.02 14.13 -23.83
N PHE A 349 23.38 13.61 -22.65
CA PHE A 349 22.41 13.24 -21.63
C PHE A 349 21.71 14.47 -21.03
N ALA A 350 22.44 15.55 -20.74
CA ALA A 350 21.88 16.82 -20.28
C ALA A 350 20.88 17.39 -21.30
N ALA A 351 21.27 17.44 -22.57
CA ALA A 351 20.39 17.90 -23.65
C ALA A 351 19.14 17.00 -23.80
N ARG A 352 19.29 15.68 -23.62
CA ARG A 352 18.16 14.74 -23.67
C ARG A 352 17.17 14.98 -22.52
N VAL A 353 17.66 15.15 -21.29
CA VAL A 353 16.82 15.49 -20.13
C VAL A 353 16.09 16.82 -20.36
N ALA A 354 16.81 17.85 -20.79
CA ALA A 354 16.25 19.17 -21.06
C ALA A 354 15.17 19.13 -22.14
N THR A 355 15.46 18.45 -23.26
CA THR A 355 14.52 18.27 -24.37
C THR A 355 13.25 17.54 -23.92
N TYR A 356 13.38 16.50 -23.10
CA TYR A 356 12.22 15.76 -22.59
C TYR A 356 11.41 16.61 -21.62
N ALA A 357 12.06 17.37 -20.74
CA ALA A 357 11.40 18.25 -19.78
C ALA A 357 10.58 19.33 -20.49
N GLU A 358 11.19 20.01 -21.47
CA GLU A 358 10.53 21.06 -22.26
C GLU A 358 9.36 20.50 -23.08
N GLU A 359 9.54 19.36 -23.74
CA GLU A 359 8.47 18.75 -24.53
C GLU A 359 7.31 18.23 -23.67
N LEU A 360 7.59 17.72 -22.47
CA LEU A 360 6.54 17.37 -21.50
C LEU A 360 5.77 18.62 -21.08
N HIS A 361 6.47 19.69 -20.74
CA HIS A 361 5.86 20.97 -20.36
C HIS A 361 4.98 21.53 -21.50
N ARG A 362 5.49 21.55 -22.74
CA ARG A 362 4.76 21.98 -23.95
C ARG A 362 3.50 21.16 -24.22
N ARG A 363 3.50 19.88 -23.82
CA ARG A 363 2.32 18.99 -23.91
C ARG A 363 1.31 19.18 -22.76
N GLY A 364 1.52 20.17 -21.90
CA GLY A 364 0.61 20.53 -20.81
C GLY A 364 0.78 19.66 -19.57
N VAL A 365 1.95 19.02 -19.40
CA VAL A 365 2.31 18.45 -18.10
C VAL A 365 2.60 19.60 -17.14
N LEU A 366 1.87 19.62 -16.04
CA LEU A 366 1.99 20.63 -14.99
C LEU A 366 2.66 20.04 -13.75
N HIS A 367 3.13 20.94 -12.89
CA HIS A 367 3.59 20.60 -11.54
C HIS A 367 2.54 19.75 -10.79
N GLY A 368 2.99 18.70 -10.11
CA GLY A 368 2.14 17.76 -9.37
C GLY A 368 1.41 16.74 -10.24
N ASP A 369 1.42 16.86 -11.58
CA ASP A 369 0.81 15.85 -12.45
C ASP A 369 1.53 14.51 -12.32
N ARG A 370 0.75 13.44 -12.18
CA ARG A 370 1.27 12.07 -12.03
C ARG A 370 1.44 11.39 -13.38
N ILE A 371 2.61 10.81 -13.61
CA ILE A 371 2.99 10.18 -14.88
C ILE A 371 3.37 8.73 -14.67
N ALA A 372 2.63 7.79 -15.24
CA ALA A 372 3.08 6.39 -15.28
C ALA A 372 4.13 6.23 -16.37
N ILE A 373 5.32 5.75 -16.00
CA ILE A 373 6.42 5.52 -16.93
C ILE A 373 6.50 4.02 -17.22
N LEU A 374 5.94 3.61 -18.37
CA LEU A 374 5.89 2.23 -18.83
C LEU A 374 6.99 1.95 -19.87
N VAL A 375 8.22 2.29 -19.50
CA VAL A 375 9.42 2.16 -20.34
C VAL A 375 10.32 1.07 -19.76
N SER A 376 10.95 0.26 -20.62
CA SER A 376 11.97 -0.70 -20.18
C SER A 376 13.18 0.07 -19.60
N PRO A 377 14.02 -0.56 -18.76
CA PRO A 377 15.32 0.03 -18.39
C PRO A 377 16.09 0.43 -19.65
N SER A 378 16.46 1.71 -19.74
CA SER A 378 17.23 2.29 -20.85
C SER A 378 17.69 3.71 -20.47
N ILE A 379 18.56 4.29 -21.30
CA ILE A 379 18.97 5.70 -21.21
C ILE A 379 17.73 6.62 -21.20
N ASP A 380 16.73 6.31 -22.02
CA ASP A 380 15.50 7.10 -22.12
C ASP A 380 14.62 7.01 -20.89
N LEU A 381 14.56 5.85 -20.21
CA LEU A 381 13.85 5.74 -18.93
C LEU A 381 14.45 6.72 -17.92
N ILE A 382 15.78 6.73 -17.80
CA ILE A 382 16.49 7.61 -16.87
C ILE A 382 16.23 9.07 -17.26
N ALA A 383 16.39 9.43 -18.53
CA ALA A 383 16.15 10.80 -19.00
C ALA A 383 14.70 11.28 -18.75
N VAL A 384 13.70 10.41 -18.97
CA VAL A 384 12.29 10.75 -18.71
C VAL A 384 12.03 10.99 -17.23
N VAL A 385 12.61 10.17 -16.33
CA VAL A 385 12.44 10.36 -14.88
C VAL A 385 13.03 11.71 -14.44
N TYR A 386 14.24 12.03 -14.89
CA TYR A 386 14.87 13.32 -14.60
C TYR A 386 14.11 14.50 -15.19
N ALA A 387 13.57 14.36 -16.40
CA ALA A 387 12.70 15.36 -17.01
C ALA A 387 11.43 15.60 -16.19
N CYS A 388 10.79 14.54 -15.67
CA CYS A 388 9.65 14.66 -14.77
C CYS A 388 10.03 15.42 -13.48
N TRP A 389 11.14 15.03 -12.87
CA TRP A 389 11.65 15.69 -11.67
C TRP A 389 11.97 17.16 -11.89
N ARG A 390 12.60 17.53 -13.02
CA ARG A 390 12.95 18.92 -13.33
C ARG A 390 11.74 19.84 -13.47
N ILE A 391 10.60 19.33 -13.93
CA ILE A 391 9.35 20.12 -14.11
C ILE A 391 8.36 19.96 -12.94
N GLY A 392 8.75 19.26 -11.87
CA GLY A 392 7.90 19.00 -10.71
C GLY A 392 6.75 18.02 -10.96
N ALA A 393 6.85 17.16 -11.98
CA ALA A 393 5.90 16.08 -12.21
C ALA A 393 6.24 14.85 -11.37
N VAL A 394 5.21 14.13 -10.91
CA VAL A 394 5.37 12.96 -10.04
C VAL A 394 5.57 11.70 -10.89
N ALA A 395 6.78 11.13 -10.84
CA ALA A 395 7.09 9.88 -11.52
C ALA A 395 6.44 8.69 -10.79
N VAL A 396 5.49 8.02 -11.45
CA VAL A 396 4.87 6.79 -10.94
C VAL A 396 5.60 5.59 -11.53
N ILE A 397 6.40 4.93 -10.69
CA ILE A 397 7.26 3.82 -11.08
C ILE A 397 6.68 2.53 -10.49
N ALA A 398 6.29 1.63 -11.39
CA ALA A 398 5.78 0.31 -11.06
C ALA A 398 6.59 -0.75 -11.83
N ASP A 399 7.24 -1.62 -11.08
CA ASP A 399 8.12 -2.66 -11.63
C ASP A 399 7.31 -3.72 -12.39
N ARG A 400 7.89 -4.29 -13.47
CA ARG A 400 7.26 -5.38 -14.23
C ARG A 400 7.09 -6.66 -13.39
N GLY A 401 7.89 -6.86 -12.35
CA GLY A 401 7.78 -7.94 -11.37
C GLY A 401 6.44 -7.98 -10.64
N LEU A 402 5.64 -6.91 -10.69
CA LEU A 402 4.25 -6.89 -10.22
C LEU A 402 3.29 -7.75 -11.08
N GLY A 403 3.73 -8.16 -12.27
CA GLY A 403 2.87 -8.75 -13.29
C GLY A 403 1.82 -7.77 -13.82
N LEU A 404 1.07 -8.20 -14.84
CA LEU A 404 0.06 -7.35 -15.49
C LEU A 404 -1.06 -6.90 -14.53
N HIS A 405 -1.47 -7.77 -13.61
CA HIS A 405 -2.51 -7.44 -12.64
C HIS A 405 -2.04 -6.43 -11.60
N GLY A 406 -0.83 -6.59 -11.05
CA GLY A 406 -0.25 -5.66 -10.10
C GLY A 406 0.03 -4.30 -10.73
N LEU A 407 0.59 -4.28 -11.96
CA LEU A 407 0.82 -3.05 -12.72
C LEU A 407 -0.49 -2.30 -13.02
N ARG A 408 -1.55 -3.01 -13.43
CA ARG A 408 -2.89 -2.43 -13.60
C ARG A 408 -3.37 -1.76 -12.31
N ASN A 409 -3.25 -2.46 -11.19
CA ASN A 409 -3.74 -1.98 -9.90
C ASN A 409 -2.94 -0.76 -9.43
N ALA A 410 -1.63 -0.76 -9.62
CA ALA A 410 -0.73 0.37 -9.32
C ALA A 410 -1.07 1.61 -10.14
N VAL A 411 -1.20 1.46 -11.47
CA VAL A 411 -1.55 2.57 -12.38
C VAL A 411 -2.94 3.13 -12.06
N ARG A 412 -3.92 2.26 -11.76
CA ARG A 412 -5.26 2.68 -11.34
C ARG A 412 -5.25 3.44 -10.02
N ALA A 413 -4.55 2.90 -9.02
CA ALA A 413 -4.43 3.51 -7.70
C ALA A 413 -3.81 4.92 -7.79
N SER A 414 -2.81 5.07 -8.66
CA SER A 414 -2.04 6.30 -8.79
C SER A 414 -2.77 7.43 -9.51
N ARG A 415 -3.89 7.15 -10.19
CA ARG A 415 -4.69 8.13 -10.97
C ARG A 415 -3.86 9.00 -11.91
N VAL A 416 -2.96 8.37 -12.66
CA VAL A 416 -2.06 9.09 -13.57
C VAL A 416 -2.82 9.89 -14.63
N LYS A 417 -2.38 11.13 -14.85
CA LYS A 417 -2.90 12.00 -15.92
C LYS A 417 -2.17 11.73 -17.23
N PHE A 418 -0.91 11.33 -17.15
CA PHE A 418 -0.10 10.98 -18.32
C PHE A 418 0.46 9.56 -18.21
N VAL A 419 0.65 8.95 -19.36
CA VAL A 419 1.38 7.69 -19.48
C VAL A 419 2.43 7.83 -20.57
N ILE A 420 3.68 7.52 -20.24
CA ILE A 420 4.80 7.49 -21.19
C ILE A 420 5.17 6.05 -21.48
N GLY A 421 5.32 5.70 -22.77
CA GLY A 421 5.76 4.36 -23.14
C GLY A 421 5.84 4.13 -24.66
N PRO A 422 6.19 2.90 -25.07
CA PRO A 422 6.12 2.49 -26.48
C PRO A 422 4.65 2.30 -26.91
N VAL A 423 4.39 2.30 -28.23
CA VAL A 423 3.03 2.20 -28.81
C VAL A 423 2.22 1.02 -28.23
N ARG A 424 2.86 -0.14 -28.04
CA ARG A 424 2.25 -1.33 -27.43
C ARG A 424 1.74 -1.09 -26.01
N ALA A 425 2.45 -0.29 -25.21
CA ALA A 425 2.03 0.06 -23.85
C ALA A 425 0.79 0.95 -23.88
N GLY A 426 0.73 1.92 -24.81
CA GLY A 426 -0.45 2.75 -25.01
C GLY A 426 -1.70 1.95 -25.41
N ALA A 427 -1.53 0.95 -26.28
CA ALA A 427 -2.60 0.02 -26.63
C ALA A 427 -3.07 -0.79 -25.41
N ALA A 428 -2.14 -1.36 -24.63
CA ALA A 428 -2.46 -2.12 -23.42
C ALA A 428 -3.21 -1.27 -22.38
N VAL A 429 -2.77 -0.03 -22.13
CA VAL A 429 -3.41 0.88 -21.17
C VAL A 429 -4.85 1.21 -21.56
N ARG A 430 -5.12 1.41 -22.86
CA ARG A 430 -6.47 1.70 -23.38
C ARG A 430 -7.37 0.46 -23.35
N VAL A 431 -6.89 -0.67 -23.91
CA VAL A 431 -7.66 -1.91 -24.02
C VAL A 431 -7.99 -2.49 -22.65
N LEU A 432 -6.99 -2.57 -21.76
CA LEU A 432 -7.16 -3.13 -20.41
C LEU A 432 -7.75 -2.11 -19.42
N ARG A 433 -8.04 -0.88 -19.87
CA ARG A 433 -8.62 0.22 -19.08
C ARG A 433 -7.84 0.48 -17.78
N TRP A 434 -6.51 0.52 -17.88
CA TRP A 434 -5.62 0.82 -16.74
C TRP A 434 -5.74 2.29 -16.36
N ALA A 435 -5.60 3.18 -17.35
CA ALA A 435 -5.77 4.62 -17.20
C ALA A 435 -6.56 5.17 -18.40
N PRO A 436 -7.87 4.89 -18.50
CA PRO A 436 -8.66 5.16 -19.71
C PRO A 436 -8.79 6.64 -20.07
N ARG A 437 -8.46 7.54 -19.14
CA ARG A 437 -8.53 9.00 -19.30
C ARG A 437 -7.16 9.67 -19.37
N SER A 438 -6.08 8.90 -19.30
CA SER A 438 -4.73 9.45 -19.38
C SER A 438 -4.38 9.89 -20.80
N VAL A 439 -3.58 10.94 -20.91
CA VAL A 439 -2.93 11.32 -22.16
C VAL A 439 -1.72 10.41 -22.36
N PHE A 440 -1.69 9.71 -23.49
CA PHE A 440 -0.58 8.82 -23.83
C PHE A 440 0.47 9.59 -24.62
N ILE A 441 1.71 9.59 -24.12
CA ILE A 441 2.88 10.22 -24.71
C ILE A 441 3.79 9.09 -25.23
N ARG A 442 4.03 9.08 -26.53
CA ARG A 442 4.96 8.14 -27.16
C ARG A 442 6.39 8.54 -26.82
N LEU A 443 7.20 7.60 -26.36
CA LEU A 443 8.59 7.86 -26.00
C LEU A 443 9.39 8.46 -27.17
N ASN A 444 9.31 7.86 -28.36
CA ASN A 444 10.04 8.33 -29.54
C ASN A 444 9.66 9.76 -29.95
N THR A 445 8.48 10.26 -29.60
CA THR A 445 8.11 11.64 -29.91
C THR A 445 8.67 12.65 -28.91
N LEU A 446 9.25 12.20 -27.78
CA LEU A 446 10.12 13.03 -26.95
C LEU A 446 11.52 13.05 -27.55
N ALA A 447 12.04 11.89 -27.96
CA ALA A 447 13.36 11.75 -28.60
C ALA A 447 13.53 12.58 -29.89
N SER A 448 12.45 12.84 -30.63
CA SER A 448 12.48 13.64 -31.86
C SER A 448 12.03 15.10 -31.69
N ALA A 449 11.88 15.59 -30.46
CA ALA A 449 11.51 16.97 -30.20
C ALA A 449 12.68 17.94 -30.50
N PRO A 450 12.41 19.25 -30.72
CA PRO A 450 13.47 20.24 -30.85
C PRO A 450 14.41 20.21 -29.65
N VAL A 451 15.72 20.15 -29.93
CA VAL A 451 16.73 19.97 -28.88
C VAL A 451 16.83 21.23 -28.02
N VAL A 452 16.77 21.03 -26.70
CA VAL A 452 17.17 22.00 -25.68
C VAL A 452 18.52 21.56 -25.15
N SER A 453 19.51 22.45 -25.11
CA SER A 453 20.90 22.10 -24.82
C SER A 453 21.14 21.83 -23.34
N LEU A 454 20.62 22.69 -22.45
CA LEU A 454 20.90 22.62 -21.01
C LEU A 454 19.62 22.43 -20.20
N VAL A 455 19.69 21.74 -19.06
CA VAL A 455 18.54 21.55 -18.16
C VAL A 455 18.14 22.89 -17.53
N ALA A 456 19.10 23.80 -17.34
CA ALA A 456 18.87 25.18 -16.94
C ALA A 456 18.00 25.98 -17.94
N ASP A 457 17.97 25.61 -19.23
CA ASP A 457 17.20 26.31 -20.27
C ASP A 457 15.73 25.88 -20.34
N VAL A 458 15.32 24.88 -19.53
CA VAL A 458 13.93 24.41 -19.46
C VAL A 458 13.04 25.51 -18.89
N THR A 459 11.98 25.86 -19.61
CA THR A 459 11.11 27.00 -19.29
C THR A 459 10.20 26.77 -18.08
N ALA A 460 9.92 25.50 -17.77
CA ALA A 460 9.13 25.13 -16.60
C ALA A 460 9.86 25.51 -15.29
N PRO A 461 9.17 26.07 -14.29
CA PRO A 461 9.75 26.33 -12.97
C PRO A 461 10.28 25.05 -12.31
N GLU A 462 11.36 25.18 -11.55
CA GLU A 462 11.85 24.09 -10.71
C GLU A 462 10.89 23.82 -9.53
N PRO A 463 10.74 22.55 -9.10
CA PRO A 463 9.97 22.21 -7.93
C PRO A 463 10.67 22.61 -6.63
N ARG A 464 9.89 22.74 -5.57
CA ARG A 464 10.38 22.90 -4.20
C ARG A 464 10.85 21.55 -3.64
N PRO A 465 11.78 21.53 -2.68
CA PRO A 465 12.24 20.28 -2.06
C PRO A 465 11.11 19.42 -1.45
N ASP A 466 10.04 20.03 -0.94
CA ASP A 466 8.95 19.30 -0.31
C ASP A 466 7.84 18.86 -1.28
N ASP A 467 7.98 19.18 -2.57
CA ASP A 467 7.08 18.66 -3.60
C ASP A 467 7.29 17.15 -3.82
N LEU A 468 6.21 16.44 -4.13
CA LEU A 468 6.27 15.02 -4.45
C LEU A 468 7.05 14.80 -5.76
N ALA A 469 8.07 13.95 -5.71
CA ALA A 469 8.90 13.60 -6.86
C ALA A 469 8.51 12.23 -7.44
N ALA A 470 8.11 11.27 -6.60
CA ALA A 470 7.83 9.91 -7.04
C ALA A 470 6.78 9.17 -6.20
N VAL A 471 6.11 8.22 -6.86
CA VAL A 471 5.35 7.14 -6.21
C VAL A 471 5.96 5.81 -6.67
N LEU A 472 6.64 5.12 -5.76
CA LEU A 472 7.34 3.86 -6.03
C LEU A 472 6.52 2.68 -5.50
N PHE A 473 6.14 1.74 -6.35
CA PHE A 473 5.36 0.58 -5.91
C PHE A 473 6.25 -0.55 -5.36
N THR A 474 5.88 -1.06 -4.18
CA THR A 474 6.50 -2.25 -3.58
C THR A 474 6.12 -3.53 -4.34
N SER A 475 6.90 -4.60 -4.24
CA SER A 475 6.69 -5.86 -4.98
C SER A 475 5.42 -6.64 -4.61
N GLY A 476 4.77 -6.30 -3.48
CA GLY A 476 3.57 -6.99 -3.01
C GLY A 476 3.79 -8.43 -2.53
N ALA A 477 5.02 -8.81 -2.14
CA ALA A 477 5.31 -10.17 -1.69
C ALA A 477 4.54 -10.57 -0.41
N THR A 478 4.23 -9.61 0.47
CA THR A 478 3.50 -9.83 1.73
C THR A 478 2.09 -9.24 1.73
N GLY A 479 1.52 -8.95 0.54
CA GLY A 479 0.20 -8.33 0.40
C GLY A 479 0.08 -7.43 -0.84
N PRO A 480 -1.00 -6.64 -1.00
CA PRO A 480 -1.13 -5.73 -2.13
C PRO A 480 0.05 -4.76 -2.26
N ALA A 481 0.50 -4.51 -3.49
CA ALA A 481 1.55 -3.53 -3.77
C ALA A 481 1.14 -2.13 -3.24
N LYS A 482 2.06 -1.49 -2.52
CA LYS A 482 1.84 -0.19 -1.88
C LYS A 482 2.62 0.87 -2.64
N GLY A 483 1.99 2.00 -2.96
CA GLY A 483 2.68 3.15 -3.53
C GLY A 483 3.36 3.96 -2.42
N VAL A 484 4.68 3.99 -2.41
CA VAL A 484 5.49 4.75 -1.46
C VAL A 484 5.78 6.13 -2.04
N ARG A 485 5.44 7.19 -1.32
CA ARG A 485 5.60 8.58 -1.75
C ARG A 485 6.97 9.11 -1.35
N TYR A 486 7.65 9.77 -2.27
CA TYR A 486 8.90 10.48 -2.02
C TYR A 486 8.76 11.95 -2.42
N THR A 487 9.24 12.85 -1.57
CA THR A 487 9.53 14.24 -1.94
C THR A 487 10.90 14.35 -2.59
N HIS A 488 11.16 15.47 -3.25
CA HIS A 488 12.49 15.80 -3.75
C HIS A 488 13.56 15.77 -2.63
N ARG A 489 13.26 16.39 -1.48
CA ARG A 489 14.13 16.45 -0.30
C ARG A 489 14.56 15.07 0.19
N GLN A 490 13.64 14.11 0.21
CA GLN A 490 13.93 12.74 0.65
C GLN A 490 14.85 12.02 -0.33
N LEU A 491 14.66 12.23 -1.64
CA LEU A 491 15.56 11.68 -2.66
C LEU A 491 16.95 12.35 -2.63
N TYR A 492 17.03 13.65 -2.35
CA TYR A 492 18.31 14.35 -2.14
C TYR A 492 19.05 13.74 -0.94
N ALA A 493 18.37 13.62 0.20
CA ALA A 493 18.91 13.01 1.40
C ALA A 493 19.34 11.54 1.18
N GLN A 494 18.60 10.80 0.34
CA GLN A 494 18.92 9.42 -0.01
C GLN A 494 20.20 9.32 -0.83
N ARG A 495 20.36 10.19 -1.85
CA ARG A 495 21.61 10.33 -2.60
C ARG A 495 22.77 10.63 -1.65
N ASP A 496 22.61 11.61 -0.76
CA ASP A 496 23.68 12.04 0.15
C ASP A 496 24.06 10.96 1.17
N ALA A 497 23.10 10.15 1.62
CA ALA A 497 23.34 9.00 2.47
C ALA A 497 24.15 7.91 1.74
N LEU A 498 23.77 7.58 0.50
CA LEU A 498 24.52 6.63 -0.34
C LEU A 498 25.95 7.12 -0.61
N GLN A 499 26.10 8.41 -0.94
CA GLN A 499 27.41 9.01 -1.21
C GLN A 499 28.35 8.91 -0.01
N ARG A 500 27.87 9.27 1.19
CA ARG A 500 28.66 9.19 2.43
C ARG A 500 28.98 7.75 2.81
N THR A 501 27.98 6.87 2.79
CA THR A 501 28.12 5.45 3.21
C THR A 501 29.21 4.73 2.42
N TYR A 502 29.29 4.98 1.11
CA TYR A 502 30.21 4.26 0.22
C TYR A 502 31.39 5.10 -0.28
N ALA A 503 31.58 6.29 0.31
CA ALA A 503 32.60 7.26 -0.07
C ALA A 503 32.66 7.48 -1.60
N ILE A 504 31.50 7.72 -2.21
CA ILE A 504 31.38 7.87 -3.67
C ILE A 504 31.94 9.24 -4.08
N THR A 505 32.83 9.21 -5.06
CA THR A 505 33.49 10.39 -5.62
C THR A 505 33.13 10.56 -7.10
N PRO A 506 33.36 11.75 -7.70
CA PRO A 506 33.17 11.94 -9.14
C PRO A 506 34.07 11.06 -10.04
N HIS A 507 35.11 10.44 -9.48
CA HIS A 507 35.97 9.48 -10.21
C HIS A 507 35.38 8.07 -10.28
N ASP A 508 34.28 7.82 -9.57
CA ASP A 508 33.60 6.54 -9.62
C ASP A 508 32.71 6.40 -10.85
N SER A 509 32.34 5.15 -11.13
CA SER A 509 31.41 4.78 -12.19
C SER A 509 30.68 3.50 -11.78
N PHE A 510 29.42 3.38 -12.19
CA PHE A 510 28.47 2.47 -11.55
C PHE A 510 27.72 1.60 -12.56
N VAL A 511 27.84 0.27 -12.44
CA VAL A 511 26.97 -0.66 -13.18
C VAL A 511 25.78 -1.04 -12.30
N ALA A 512 24.58 -0.75 -12.81
CA ALA A 512 23.32 -1.09 -12.17
C ALA A 512 22.67 -2.28 -12.88
N ALA A 513 22.73 -3.47 -12.28
CA ALA A 513 21.97 -4.65 -12.70
C ALA A 513 20.54 -4.66 -12.11
N PHE A 514 20.03 -3.47 -11.75
CA PHE A 514 18.69 -3.25 -11.22
C PHE A 514 18.26 -1.81 -11.49
N ALA A 515 17.24 -1.65 -12.34
CA ALA A 515 16.93 -0.39 -13.00
C ALA A 515 16.69 0.84 -12.09
N PRO A 516 16.01 0.73 -10.93
CA PRO A 516 15.83 1.88 -10.04
C PRO A 516 17.15 2.48 -9.52
N PHE A 517 18.20 1.67 -9.35
CA PHE A 517 19.49 2.17 -8.87
C PHE A 517 20.27 2.93 -9.95
N ALA A 518 20.01 2.66 -11.23
CA ALA A 518 20.62 3.39 -12.33
C ALA A 518 20.27 4.90 -12.30
N LEU A 519 19.20 5.28 -11.60
CA LEU A 519 18.84 6.67 -11.40
C LEU A 519 19.86 7.45 -10.54
N TYR A 520 20.64 6.79 -9.70
CA TYR A 520 21.57 7.49 -8.79
C TYR A 520 22.84 7.98 -9.45
N GLY A 521 23.32 7.33 -10.52
CA GLY A 521 24.58 7.73 -11.14
C GLY A 521 24.56 9.18 -11.63
N PRO A 522 23.54 9.63 -12.40
CA PRO A 522 23.43 11.03 -12.77
C PRO A 522 23.28 11.97 -11.56
N ALA A 523 22.59 11.56 -10.49
CA ALA A 523 22.43 12.36 -9.27
C ALA A 523 23.74 12.50 -8.48
N LEU A 524 24.61 11.50 -8.54
CA LEU A 524 25.94 11.47 -7.92
C LEU A 524 27.02 12.07 -8.83
N GLY A 525 26.69 12.40 -10.08
CA GLY A 525 27.64 12.94 -11.06
C GLY A 525 28.59 11.91 -11.67
N ILE A 526 28.26 10.62 -11.58
CA ILE A 526 29.09 9.51 -12.05
C ILE A 526 28.50 8.81 -13.27
N ALA A 527 29.35 8.14 -14.05
CA ALA A 527 28.91 7.36 -15.21
C ALA A 527 28.08 6.14 -14.77
N THR A 528 27.03 5.79 -15.53
CA THR A 528 26.14 4.65 -15.27
C THR A 528 26.16 3.64 -16.41
N GLY A 529 26.40 2.37 -16.11
CA GLY A 529 26.29 1.26 -17.03
C GLY A 529 25.04 0.44 -16.76
N LEU A 530 24.26 0.12 -17.80
CA LEU A 530 23.18 -0.85 -17.76
C LEU A 530 23.68 -2.16 -18.37
N ALA A 531 23.64 -3.24 -17.59
CA ALA A 531 24.02 -4.57 -18.05
C ALA A 531 22.95 -5.16 -18.97
N ASP A 532 23.37 -5.98 -19.94
CA ASP A 532 22.44 -6.73 -20.79
C ASP A 532 21.81 -7.89 -20.00
N MET A 533 20.60 -7.63 -19.48
CA MET A 533 19.84 -8.61 -18.72
C MET A 533 18.33 -8.30 -18.75
N ASP A 534 17.52 -9.34 -18.54
CA ASP A 534 16.12 -9.15 -18.20
C ASP A 534 15.98 -8.85 -16.71
N VAL A 535 15.60 -7.61 -16.37
CA VAL A 535 15.36 -7.19 -14.99
C VAL A 535 14.25 -7.97 -14.28
N THR A 536 13.38 -8.66 -15.02
CA THR A 536 12.34 -9.53 -14.46
C THR A 536 12.81 -10.96 -14.23
N SER A 537 14.01 -11.31 -14.71
CA SER A 537 14.66 -12.59 -14.51
C SER A 537 16.14 -12.36 -14.19
N PRO A 538 16.47 -11.98 -12.94
CA PRO A 538 17.84 -11.57 -12.58
C PRO A 538 18.91 -12.65 -12.84
N SER A 539 18.52 -13.92 -12.89
CA SER A 539 19.39 -15.05 -13.28
C SER A 539 19.79 -15.03 -14.76
N THR A 540 19.36 -14.04 -15.55
CA THR A 540 19.84 -13.84 -16.93
C THR A 540 21.14 -13.06 -16.99
N LEU A 541 21.55 -12.38 -15.91
CA LEU A 541 22.84 -11.67 -15.89
C LEU A 541 24.00 -12.67 -15.87
N THR A 542 24.74 -12.73 -16.97
CA THR A 542 25.95 -13.57 -17.09
C THR A 542 27.20 -12.79 -16.67
N ALA A 543 28.27 -13.51 -16.35
CA ALA A 543 29.56 -12.90 -16.03
C ALA A 543 30.08 -12.03 -17.18
N SER A 544 30.00 -12.53 -18.42
CA SER A 544 30.44 -11.80 -19.60
C SER A 544 29.61 -10.53 -19.85
N ALA A 545 28.28 -10.58 -19.63
CA ALA A 545 27.42 -9.41 -19.76
C ALA A 545 27.73 -8.34 -18.70
N LEU A 546 28.04 -8.76 -17.47
CA LEU A 546 28.46 -7.85 -16.42
C LEU A 546 29.85 -7.25 -16.70
N ASP A 547 30.81 -8.06 -17.14
CA ASP A 547 32.16 -7.60 -17.49
C ASP A 547 32.13 -6.63 -18.70
N ASP A 548 31.29 -6.88 -19.70
CA ASP A 548 31.08 -5.94 -20.82
C ASP A 548 30.49 -4.61 -20.37
N ALA A 549 29.51 -4.63 -19.46
CA ALA A 549 28.97 -3.41 -18.87
C ALA A 549 30.04 -2.65 -18.08
N CYS A 550 30.91 -3.37 -17.35
CA CYS A 550 32.02 -2.77 -16.62
C CYS A 550 33.04 -2.14 -17.57
N ARG A 551 33.39 -2.82 -18.66
CA ARG A 551 34.28 -2.33 -19.71
C ARG A 551 33.82 -1.01 -20.32
N ARG A 552 32.52 -0.89 -20.63
CA ARG A 552 31.96 0.26 -21.34
C ARG A 552 32.10 1.58 -20.59
N ILE A 553 32.18 1.54 -19.27
CA ILE A 553 32.25 2.74 -18.42
C ILE A 553 33.45 2.75 -17.45
N ASN A 554 34.39 1.79 -17.60
CA ASN A 554 35.46 1.53 -16.63
C ASN A 554 34.91 1.46 -15.20
N ALA A 555 33.93 0.59 -14.97
CA ALA A 555 33.17 0.53 -13.72
C ALA A 555 34.06 0.35 -12.49
N THR A 556 33.87 1.21 -11.49
CA THR A 556 34.47 1.04 -10.15
C THR A 556 33.50 0.39 -9.17
N MET A 557 32.19 0.42 -9.47
CA MET A 557 31.14 -0.07 -8.60
C MET A 557 30.12 -0.93 -9.35
N VAL A 558 29.63 -1.99 -8.70
CA VAL A 558 28.57 -2.86 -9.22
C VAL A 558 27.46 -3.00 -8.18
N PHE A 559 26.20 -2.88 -8.61
CA PHE A 559 25.04 -3.29 -7.81
C PHE A 559 24.24 -4.36 -8.54
N ALA A 560 24.01 -5.50 -7.86
CA ALA A 560 23.26 -6.63 -8.41
C ALA A 560 22.50 -7.38 -7.31
N SER A 561 21.37 -7.99 -7.67
CA SER A 561 20.62 -8.82 -6.73
C SER A 561 21.37 -10.12 -6.39
N PRO A 562 21.04 -10.79 -5.27
CA PRO A 562 21.71 -12.04 -4.88
C PRO A 562 21.64 -13.12 -5.98
N ALA A 563 20.48 -13.25 -6.65
CA ALA A 563 20.29 -14.19 -7.74
C ALA A 563 21.11 -13.84 -9.00
N ALA A 564 21.29 -12.55 -9.29
CA ALA A 564 22.13 -12.10 -10.38
C ALA A 564 23.61 -12.39 -10.10
N LEU A 565 24.10 -12.10 -8.89
CA LEU A 565 25.48 -12.43 -8.49
C LEU A 565 25.75 -13.94 -8.49
N ALA A 566 24.80 -14.74 -8.02
CA ALA A 566 24.91 -16.20 -8.07
C ALA A 566 25.07 -16.71 -9.52
N ASN A 567 24.32 -16.15 -10.47
CA ASN A 567 24.44 -16.53 -11.88
C ASN A 567 25.73 -16.00 -12.53
N VAL A 568 26.19 -14.81 -12.17
CA VAL A 568 27.50 -14.29 -12.56
C VAL A 568 28.61 -15.26 -12.13
N VAL A 569 28.60 -15.68 -10.86
CA VAL A 569 29.57 -16.69 -10.36
C VAL A 569 29.45 -18.01 -11.13
N ALA A 570 28.24 -18.49 -11.38
CA ALA A 570 28.01 -19.76 -12.06
C ALA A 570 28.44 -19.76 -13.54
N THR A 571 28.44 -18.58 -14.18
CA THR A 571 28.80 -18.40 -15.60
C THR A 571 30.18 -17.78 -15.79
N ALA A 572 30.95 -17.65 -14.72
CA ALA A 572 32.28 -17.05 -14.75
C ALA A 572 33.25 -17.86 -15.61
N THR A 573 34.14 -17.14 -16.30
CA THR A 573 35.23 -17.69 -17.11
C THR A 573 36.53 -16.98 -16.75
N ASP A 574 37.68 -17.47 -17.21
CA ASP A 574 38.98 -16.89 -16.86
C ASP A 574 39.23 -15.49 -17.49
N SER A 575 38.40 -15.07 -18.46
CA SER A 575 38.59 -13.87 -19.29
C SER A 575 37.91 -12.60 -18.78
N LEU A 576 37.55 -12.52 -17.49
CA LEU A 576 36.81 -11.40 -16.89
C LEU A 576 37.75 -10.30 -16.36
N THR A 577 38.32 -9.51 -17.28
CA THR A 577 39.40 -8.57 -16.92
C THR A 577 38.91 -7.25 -16.33
N HIS A 578 37.70 -6.80 -16.65
CA HIS A 578 37.20 -5.49 -16.22
C HIS A 578 36.57 -5.53 -14.82
N LEU A 579 36.02 -6.69 -14.42
CA LEU A 579 35.57 -6.92 -13.04
C LEU A 579 36.68 -6.72 -11.99
N ARG A 580 37.94 -6.88 -12.37
CA ARG A 580 39.09 -6.66 -11.46
C ARG A 580 39.28 -5.20 -11.06
N ASN A 581 38.74 -4.25 -11.83
CA ASN A 581 38.84 -2.82 -11.53
C ASN A 581 37.76 -2.34 -10.54
N VAL A 582 36.79 -3.20 -10.23
CA VAL A 582 35.70 -2.89 -9.31
C VAL A 582 36.26 -2.82 -7.89
N ARG A 583 36.05 -1.68 -7.22
CA ARG A 583 36.40 -1.47 -5.80
C ARG A 583 35.25 -1.76 -4.84
N LEU A 584 34.01 -1.80 -5.34
CA LEU A 584 32.81 -1.98 -4.52
C LEU A 584 31.76 -2.81 -5.25
N VAL A 585 31.33 -3.90 -4.64
CA VAL A 585 30.17 -4.69 -5.07
C VAL A 585 29.11 -4.62 -3.99
N MET A 586 27.91 -4.21 -4.35
CA MET A 586 26.76 -4.16 -3.46
C MET A 586 25.70 -5.17 -3.89
N SER A 587 25.14 -5.89 -2.92
CA SER A 587 23.99 -6.76 -3.17
C SER A 587 22.92 -6.62 -2.10
N ALA A 588 21.70 -6.33 -2.53
CA ALA A 588 20.59 -6.06 -1.63
C ALA A 588 19.28 -6.64 -2.14
N GLY A 589 18.24 -6.47 -1.32
CA GLY A 589 16.88 -6.89 -1.64
C GLY A 589 16.51 -8.23 -1.06
N ALA A 590 17.46 -9.11 -0.74
CA ALA A 590 17.24 -10.35 0.04
C ALA A 590 18.57 -10.79 0.71
N PRO A 591 18.52 -11.74 1.68
CA PRO A 591 19.74 -12.31 2.24
C PRO A 591 20.69 -12.83 1.16
N VAL A 592 21.97 -12.48 1.25
CA VAL A 592 23.00 -12.93 0.31
C VAL A 592 23.80 -14.05 0.97
N PRO A 593 23.87 -15.26 0.37
CA PRO A 593 24.70 -16.32 0.92
C PRO A 593 26.17 -15.88 0.97
N ILE A 594 26.82 -16.06 2.11
CA ILE A 594 28.24 -15.69 2.29
C ILE A 594 29.15 -16.38 1.27
N LYS A 595 28.82 -17.61 0.87
CA LYS A 595 29.52 -18.34 -0.20
C LYS A 595 29.48 -17.60 -1.53
N THR A 596 28.34 -17.00 -1.89
CA THR A 596 28.21 -16.20 -3.12
C THR A 596 29.09 -14.96 -3.06
N LEU A 597 29.16 -14.30 -1.90
CA LEU A 597 30.09 -13.17 -1.70
C LEU A 597 31.55 -13.61 -1.85
N HIS A 598 31.98 -14.70 -1.19
CA HIS A 598 33.34 -15.23 -1.37
C HIS A 598 33.68 -15.62 -2.81
N SER A 599 32.74 -16.21 -3.53
CA SER A 599 32.96 -16.52 -4.95
C SER A 599 33.04 -15.27 -5.81
N MET A 600 32.25 -14.24 -5.49
CA MET A 600 32.31 -12.95 -6.19
C MET A 600 33.60 -12.18 -5.88
N SER A 601 34.13 -12.27 -4.65
CA SER A 601 35.40 -11.63 -4.30
C SER A 601 36.59 -12.22 -5.06
N ALA A 602 36.50 -13.49 -5.50
CA ALA A 602 37.51 -14.06 -6.40
C ALA A 602 37.49 -13.44 -7.82
N LEU A 603 36.34 -12.94 -8.27
CA LEU A 603 36.18 -12.26 -9.57
C LEU A 603 36.58 -10.78 -9.48
N CYS A 604 36.36 -10.16 -8.32
CA CYS A 604 36.70 -8.76 -8.02
C CYS A 604 37.64 -8.70 -6.79
N PRO A 605 38.92 -9.08 -6.92
CA PRO A 605 39.83 -9.25 -5.77
C PRO A 605 40.09 -7.97 -4.98
N ASP A 606 39.99 -6.80 -5.62
CA ASP A 606 40.20 -5.50 -4.98
C ASP A 606 38.89 -4.86 -4.49
N ALA A 607 37.74 -5.55 -4.66
CA ALA A 607 36.45 -5.04 -4.25
C ALA A 607 36.16 -5.29 -2.77
N GLN A 608 35.56 -4.31 -2.11
CA GLN A 608 34.77 -4.55 -0.92
C GLN A 608 33.38 -5.05 -1.32
N LEU A 609 32.90 -6.12 -0.69
CA LEU A 609 31.58 -6.68 -0.94
C LEU A 609 30.65 -6.31 0.20
N HIS A 610 29.57 -5.60 -0.10
CA HIS A 610 28.63 -5.07 0.87
C HIS A 610 27.22 -5.60 0.64
N THR A 611 26.47 -5.78 1.73
CA THR A 611 25.07 -6.20 1.69
C THR A 611 24.16 -5.21 2.41
N PRO A 612 23.79 -4.08 1.77
CA PRO A 612 22.93 -3.11 2.41
C PRO A 612 21.53 -3.64 2.66
N TYR A 613 21.00 -3.30 3.83
CA TYR A 613 19.62 -3.55 4.22
C TYR A 613 18.78 -2.28 4.10
N GLY A 614 17.53 -2.49 3.68
CA GLY A 614 16.50 -1.46 3.63
C GLY A 614 15.29 -1.91 2.83
N MET A 615 14.31 -1.02 2.74
CA MET A 615 13.05 -1.22 2.06
C MET A 615 12.72 -0.02 1.18
N THR A 616 11.66 -0.11 0.37
CA THR A 616 11.25 1.00 -0.51
C THR A 616 10.98 2.28 0.28
N GLU A 617 10.57 2.18 1.55
CA GLU A 617 10.29 3.29 2.45
C GLU A 617 11.53 3.94 3.07
N MET A 618 12.65 3.22 3.14
CA MET A 618 13.93 3.72 3.66
C MET A 618 15.08 2.80 3.22
N LEU A 619 16.01 3.33 2.43
CA LEU A 619 17.18 2.61 1.94
C LEU A 619 18.32 3.60 1.69
N PRO A 620 19.55 3.35 2.15
CA PRO A 620 19.95 2.28 3.07
C PRO A 620 19.48 2.53 4.52
N VAL A 621 19.38 1.47 5.30
CA VAL A 621 19.13 1.49 6.76
C VAL A 621 20.38 1.07 7.51
N ALA A 622 20.91 -0.10 7.16
CA ALA A 622 22.10 -0.69 7.75
C ALA A 622 22.96 -1.30 6.64
N ASP A 623 24.24 -1.49 6.91
CA ASP A 623 25.19 -2.05 5.96
C ASP A 623 26.24 -2.92 6.66
N VAL A 624 26.69 -3.95 5.95
CA VAL A 624 27.75 -4.87 6.39
C VAL A 624 28.59 -5.32 5.21
N SER A 625 29.91 -5.35 5.40
CA SER A 625 30.86 -5.92 4.45
C SER A 625 31.05 -7.42 4.67
N LEU A 626 31.55 -8.13 3.65
CA LEU A 626 31.94 -9.53 3.74
C LEU A 626 32.95 -9.76 4.89
N ASP A 627 33.95 -8.89 5.02
CA ASP A 627 34.95 -9.00 6.08
C ASP A 627 34.34 -8.84 7.47
N GLN A 628 33.34 -7.98 7.63
CA GLN A 628 32.58 -7.87 8.87
C GLN A 628 31.74 -9.11 9.12
N LEU A 629 31.01 -9.62 8.12
CA LEU A 629 30.22 -10.85 8.24
C LEU A 629 31.07 -12.04 8.70
N VAL A 630 32.26 -12.22 8.11
CA VAL A 630 33.20 -13.28 8.50
C VAL A 630 33.67 -13.12 9.96
N ARG A 631 33.89 -11.88 10.42
CA ARG A 631 34.30 -11.60 11.81
C ARG A 631 33.16 -11.81 12.81
N ILE A 632 31.95 -11.35 12.48
CA ILE A 632 30.77 -11.44 13.33
C ILE A 632 30.37 -12.92 13.49
N GLY A 633 30.41 -13.69 12.39
CA GLY A 633 30.05 -15.10 12.39
C GLY A 633 28.54 -15.35 12.39
N ASP A 634 28.17 -16.56 12.80
CA ASP A 634 26.77 -17.01 12.82
C ASP A 634 26.02 -16.50 14.06
N GLY A 635 24.71 -16.30 13.91
CA GLY A 635 23.84 -15.83 14.99
C GLY A 635 22.37 -16.14 14.76
N GLN A 636 21.49 -15.48 15.51
CA GLN A 636 20.04 -15.66 15.37
C GLN A 636 19.52 -14.79 14.22
N GLY A 637 19.26 -15.41 13.06
CA GLY A 637 18.74 -14.74 11.87
C GLY A 637 19.85 -14.30 10.90
N VAL A 638 19.60 -13.22 10.15
CA VAL A 638 20.52 -12.68 9.14
C VAL A 638 21.08 -11.35 9.64
N CYS A 639 22.39 -11.29 9.91
CA CYS A 639 23.07 -10.04 10.24
C CYS A 639 23.09 -9.10 9.03
N VAL A 640 22.61 -7.88 9.23
CA VAL A 640 22.63 -6.80 8.22
C VAL A 640 23.54 -5.64 8.60
N GLY A 641 24.35 -5.83 9.65
CA GLY A 641 25.34 -4.87 10.14
C GLY A 641 24.76 -3.71 10.92
N GLN A 642 25.51 -2.62 10.95
CA GLN A 642 25.20 -1.46 11.78
C GLN A 642 24.38 -0.43 10.98
N PRO A 643 23.55 0.39 11.67
CA PRO A 643 22.86 1.51 11.04
C PRO A 643 23.84 2.45 10.31
N VAL A 644 23.47 2.89 9.11
CA VAL A 644 24.28 3.85 8.35
C VAL A 644 24.24 5.26 8.98
N GLU A 645 25.22 6.10 8.66
CA GLU A 645 25.30 7.45 9.24
C GLU A 645 24.04 8.31 8.99
N GLY A 646 23.37 8.72 10.08
CA GLY A 646 22.13 9.49 10.04
C GLY A 646 20.85 8.65 10.02
N CYS A 647 20.98 7.32 10.11
CA CYS A 647 19.88 6.38 10.33
C CYS A 647 19.83 5.98 11.81
N GLU A 648 18.67 6.11 12.43
CA GLU A 648 18.38 5.58 13.76
C GLU A 648 17.59 4.29 13.63
N VAL A 649 17.94 3.29 14.45
CA VAL A 649 17.24 2.00 14.53
C VAL A 649 16.80 1.76 15.97
N LEU A 650 15.55 1.32 16.13
CA LEU A 650 14.94 0.94 17.40
C LEU A 650 14.23 -0.40 17.20
N VAL A 651 14.38 -1.33 18.15
CA VAL A 651 13.62 -2.58 18.15
C VAL A 651 12.54 -2.47 19.23
N ASP A 652 11.27 -2.61 18.84
CA ASP A 652 10.14 -2.59 19.76
C ASP A 652 10.21 -3.79 20.71
N THR A 653 10.26 -3.52 22.02
CA THR A 653 10.43 -4.57 23.04
C THR A 653 9.23 -5.50 23.19
N LEU A 654 8.05 -5.13 22.70
CA LEU A 654 6.84 -5.93 22.84
C LEU A 654 6.68 -6.98 21.75
N ASN A 655 7.11 -6.68 20.53
CA ASN A 655 6.87 -7.51 19.35
C ASN A 655 8.15 -7.76 18.52
N SER A 656 9.30 -7.27 18.97
CA SER A 656 10.59 -7.32 18.30
C SER A 656 10.61 -6.69 16.91
N GLU A 657 9.64 -5.82 16.59
CA GLU A 657 9.57 -5.16 15.29
C GLU A 657 10.65 -4.09 15.18
N VAL A 658 11.39 -4.12 14.07
CA VAL A 658 12.41 -3.13 13.75
C VAL A 658 11.73 -1.84 13.29
N MET A 659 12.14 -0.74 13.89
CA MET A 659 11.72 0.60 13.55
C MET A 659 12.92 1.45 13.14
N VAL A 660 12.73 2.29 12.13
CA VAL A 660 13.82 3.10 11.55
C VAL A 660 13.41 4.57 11.42
N SER A 661 14.38 5.49 11.54
CA SER A 661 14.16 6.91 11.27
C SER A 661 15.40 7.55 10.63
N GLY A 662 15.18 8.48 9.70
CA GLY A 662 16.27 9.21 9.06
C GLY A 662 15.76 10.22 8.02
N PRO A 663 16.61 11.15 7.56
CA PRO A 663 16.20 12.21 6.63
C PRO A 663 15.64 11.75 5.28
N TRP A 664 16.04 10.56 4.80
CA TRP A 664 15.55 9.95 3.55
C TRP A 664 14.39 8.97 3.75
N MET A 665 13.83 8.91 4.96
CA MET A 665 12.60 8.17 5.23
C MET A 665 11.46 8.74 4.36
N SER A 666 10.76 7.88 3.64
CA SER A 666 9.72 8.28 2.67
C SER A 666 8.58 9.09 3.30
N ALA A 667 7.88 9.86 2.47
CA ALA A 667 6.76 10.73 2.90
C ALA A 667 5.52 9.94 3.33
N GLY A 668 5.51 8.62 3.11
CA GLY A 668 4.42 7.73 3.50
C GLY A 668 3.84 6.96 2.32
N TYR A 669 2.56 6.63 2.38
CA TYR A 669 1.89 5.79 1.40
C TYR A 669 0.82 6.58 0.62
N ASP A 670 0.64 6.26 -0.66
CA ASP A 670 -0.37 6.91 -1.51
C ASP A 670 -1.76 6.28 -1.28
N SER A 671 -2.73 7.10 -0.87
CA SER A 671 -4.12 6.67 -0.64
C SER A 671 -4.29 5.49 0.33
N LEU A 672 -3.38 5.36 1.30
CA LEU A 672 -3.35 4.28 2.30
C LEU A 672 -3.18 4.85 3.72
N TRP A 673 -3.97 5.86 4.09
CA TRP A 673 -3.85 6.59 5.36
C TRP A 673 -3.67 5.68 6.59
N PHE A 674 -4.55 4.71 6.82
CA PHE A 674 -4.43 3.83 8.00
C PHE A 674 -3.15 2.98 8.01
N THR A 675 -2.65 2.58 6.84
CA THR A 675 -1.35 1.89 6.74
C THR A 675 -0.21 2.82 7.11
N GLU A 676 -0.29 4.09 6.69
CA GLU A 676 0.68 5.11 7.07
C GLU A 676 0.64 5.40 8.57
N TYR A 677 -0.55 5.66 9.14
CA TYR A 677 -0.76 5.86 10.57
C TYR A 677 -0.15 4.72 11.39
N SER A 678 -0.49 3.48 11.04
CA SER A 678 0.00 2.29 11.76
C SER A 678 1.51 2.09 11.63
N ALA A 679 2.09 2.49 10.48
CA ALA A 679 3.50 2.30 10.18
C ALA A 679 4.39 3.46 10.64
N ARG A 680 3.82 4.56 11.16
CA ARG A 680 4.54 5.79 11.51
C ARG A 680 4.31 6.22 12.96
N PRO A 681 4.63 5.38 13.96
CA PRO A 681 4.51 5.79 15.35
C PRO A 681 5.44 6.97 15.66
N VAL A 682 5.01 7.81 16.58
CA VAL A 682 5.82 8.91 17.13
C VAL A 682 6.20 8.51 18.54
N HIS A 683 7.50 8.48 18.83
CA HIS A 683 8.01 8.25 20.18
C HIS A 683 8.59 9.54 20.73
N VAL A 684 8.14 9.93 21.92
CA VAL A 684 8.71 11.05 22.67
C VAL A 684 9.75 10.48 23.63
N SER A 685 11.02 10.86 23.45
CA SER A 685 12.10 10.52 24.36
C SER A 685 12.88 11.79 24.71
N ASN A 686 13.16 12.01 26.00
CA ASN A 686 13.87 13.21 26.47
C ASN A 686 13.26 14.54 25.98
N GLY A 687 11.94 14.60 25.83
CA GLY A 687 11.23 15.78 25.32
C GLY A 687 11.31 16.00 23.80
N GLN A 688 12.01 15.15 23.06
CA GLN A 688 12.08 15.17 21.60
C GLN A 688 11.17 14.06 21.03
N ALA A 689 10.26 14.44 20.13
CA ALA A 689 9.48 13.46 19.40
C ALA A 689 10.14 13.09 18.07
N THR A 690 10.36 11.79 17.89
CA THR A 690 10.88 11.20 16.67
C THR A 690 9.79 10.40 15.98
N LYS A 691 9.58 10.68 14.69
CA LYS A 691 8.71 9.87 13.83
C LYS A 691 9.50 8.67 13.31
N TRP A 692 8.96 7.49 13.54
CA TRP A 692 9.57 6.22 13.14
C TRP A 692 8.89 5.62 11.92
N HIS A 693 9.52 4.62 11.33
CA HIS A 693 8.91 3.69 10.38
C HIS A 693 8.96 2.27 10.93
N ARG A 694 7.82 1.62 11.08
CA ARG A 694 7.77 0.17 11.29
C ARG A 694 8.09 -0.55 9.98
N THR A 695 9.18 -1.31 9.95
CA THR A 695 9.66 -1.99 8.74
C THR A 695 8.82 -3.25 8.41
N GLY A 696 8.10 -3.78 9.40
CA GLY A 696 7.47 -5.09 9.35
C GLY A 696 8.45 -6.26 9.42
N ASP A 697 9.74 -6.00 9.65
CA ASP A 697 10.76 -7.00 9.97
C ASP A 697 10.86 -7.14 11.49
N VAL A 698 11.09 -8.37 11.96
CA VAL A 698 11.41 -8.64 13.37
C VAL A 698 12.89 -8.95 13.51
N GLY A 699 13.48 -8.58 14.63
CA GLY A 699 14.91 -8.71 14.84
C GLY A 699 15.39 -8.24 16.20
N HIS A 700 16.70 -8.15 16.36
CA HIS A 700 17.35 -7.58 17.53
C HIS A 700 18.64 -6.83 17.17
N LEU A 701 19.12 -6.00 18.09
CA LEU A 701 20.47 -5.44 18.06
C LEU A 701 21.35 -6.26 19.00
N ASP A 702 22.53 -6.67 18.55
CA ASP A 702 23.51 -7.34 19.41
C ASP A 702 24.30 -6.36 20.28
N GLY A 703 25.22 -6.88 21.10
CA GLY A 703 26.06 -6.08 22.00
C GLY A 703 27.04 -5.12 21.30
N GLU A 704 27.29 -5.31 20.00
CA GLU A 704 28.12 -4.44 19.16
C GLU A 704 27.26 -3.49 18.30
N GLY A 705 25.94 -3.53 18.44
CA GLY A 705 25.00 -2.71 17.69
C GLY A 705 24.74 -3.20 16.26
N ASN A 706 25.12 -4.44 15.91
CA ASN A 706 24.70 -5.02 14.64
C ASN A 706 23.22 -5.41 14.71
N LEU A 707 22.50 -5.13 13.64
CA LEU A 707 21.11 -5.48 13.46
C LEU A 707 21.00 -6.88 12.85
N TRP A 708 20.20 -7.73 13.49
CA TRP A 708 19.89 -9.08 13.07
C TRP A 708 18.42 -9.19 12.68
N ILE A 709 18.15 -9.63 11.46
CA ILE A 709 16.79 -9.80 10.94
C ILE A 709 16.36 -11.26 11.07
N GLU A 710 15.29 -11.51 11.82
CA GLU A 710 14.77 -12.83 12.18
C GLU A 710 13.49 -13.21 11.40
N GLY A 711 12.99 -12.31 10.56
CA GLY A 711 11.87 -12.56 9.66
C GLY A 711 10.93 -11.38 9.53
N ARG A 712 9.70 -11.67 9.10
CA ARG A 712 8.62 -10.67 9.00
C ARG A 712 7.66 -10.83 10.16
N ALA A 713 7.18 -9.72 10.72
CA ALA A 713 6.18 -9.72 11.78
C ALA A 713 4.93 -10.56 11.42
N VAL A 714 4.48 -10.46 10.17
CA VAL A 714 3.33 -11.24 9.65
C VAL A 714 3.57 -12.75 9.52
N HIS A 715 4.82 -13.21 9.65
CA HIS A 715 5.22 -14.61 9.56
C HIS A 715 5.69 -15.18 10.92
N VAL A 716 5.60 -14.39 11.99
CA VAL A 716 5.89 -14.87 13.35
C VAL A 716 4.94 -16.00 13.71
N ILE A 717 5.50 -17.08 14.25
CA ILE A 717 4.76 -18.28 14.63
C ILE A 717 4.32 -18.13 16.09
N HIS A 718 3.02 -18.04 16.33
CA HIS A 718 2.46 -17.86 17.67
C HIS A 718 2.08 -19.22 18.27
N THR A 719 3.02 -19.80 19.01
CA THR A 719 2.83 -21.08 19.72
C THR A 719 2.21 -20.88 21.11
N SER A 720 1.86 -21.97 21.80
CA SER A 720 1.41 -21.92 23.20
C SER A 720 2.50 -21.52 24.19
N HIS A 721 3.77 -21.52 23.77
CA HIS A 721 4.92 -21.17 24.60
C HIS A 721 5.47 -19.77 24.27
N GLY A 722 4.87 -19.07 23.30
CA GLY A 722 5.30 -17.75 22.86
C GLY A 722 5.47 -17.63 21.35
N ALA A 723 5.83 -16.42 20.93
CA ALA A 723 6.16 -16.09 19.56
C ALA A 723 7.54 -16.64 19.17
N VAL A 724 7.64 -17.21 17.97
CA VAL A 724 8.89 -17.73 17.40
C VAL A 724 9.09 -17.12 16.02
N ALA A 725 10.22 -16.44 15.83
CA ALA A 725 10.60 -15.91 14.53
C ALA A 725 11.06 -17.06 13.60
N PRO A 726 10.65 -17.06 12.31
CA PRO A 726 10.89 -18.20 11.43
C PRO A 726 12.34 -18.32 10.94
N VAL A 727 13.03 -17.21 10.68
CA VAL A 727 14.35 -17.24 9.99
C VAL A 727 15.44 -17.92 10.82
N PRO A 728 15.54 -17.73 12.15
CA PRO A 728 16.54 -18.48 12.94
C PRO A 728 16.39 -20.01 12.80
N LEU A 729 15.15 -20.52 12.69
CA LEU A 729 14.91 -21.94 12.46
C LEU A 729 15.33 -22.36 11.05
N GLU A 730 15.11 -21.50 10.06
CA GLU A 730 15.45 -21.78 8.67
C GLU A 730 16.96 -21.82 8.48
N VAL A 731 17.67 -20.80 8.97
CA VAL A 731 19.14 -20.72 8.92
C VAL A 731 19.77 -21.95 9.58
N ALA A 732 19.30 -22.33 10.78
CA ALA A 732 19.80 -23.53 11.46
C ALA A 732 19.46 -24.84 10.73
N THR A 733 18.35 -24.88 9.99
CA THR A 733 18.00 -26.05 9.17
C THR A 733 18.87 -26.12 7.90
N GLU A 734 19.20 -24.96 7.32
CA GLU A 734 20.01 -24.84 6.10
C GLU A 734 21.49 -25.19 6.29
N THR A 735 21.97 -25.33 7.53
CA THR A 735 23.31 -25.88 7.78
C THR A 735 23.40 -27.39 7.55
N LEU A 736 22.26 -28.08 7.36
CA LEU A 736 22.23 -29.52 7.14
C LEU A 736 22.63 -29.86 5.68
N PRO A 737 23.48 -30.89 5.44
CA PRO A 737 24.09 -31.11 4.12
C PRO A 737 23.13 -31.33 2.94
N THR A 738 21.91 -31.82 3.19
CA THR A 738 20.92 -32.14 2.14
C THR A 738 19.85 -31.06 1.96
N VAL A 739 19.89 -30.00 2.76
CA VAL A 739 18.94 -28.88 2.74
C VAL A 739 19.48 -27.79 1.84
N VAL A 740 18.71 -27.41 0.82
CA VAL A 740 19.02 -26.28 -0.06
C VAL A 740 18.41 -24.99 0.47
N ARG A 741 17.15 -25.07 0.93
CA ARG A 741 16.40 -23.98 1.58
C ARG A 741 15.43 -24.56 2.59
N ALA A 742 15.06 -23.78 3.60
CA ALA A 742 14.03 -24.15 4.57
C ALA A 742 12.98 -23.04 4.75
N ALA A 743 11.76 -23.45 5.07
CA ALA A 743 10.68 -22.57 5.47
C ALA A 743 10.05 -23.06 6.77
N ALA A 744 10.11 -22.26 7.83
CA ALA A 744 9.42 -22.52 9.09
C ALA A 744 8.07 -21.80 9.08
N VAL A 745 6.99 -22.54 9.33
CA VAL A 745 5.62 -22.00 9.32
C VAL A 745 4.79 -22.49 10.51
N GLY A 746 3.92 -21.61 10.99
CA GLY A 746 2.89 -21.95 11.96
C GLY A 746 1.68 -22.61 11.28
N VAL A 747 1.20 -23.71 11.86
CA VAL A 747 -0.03 -24.39 11.44
C VAL A 747 -0.99 -24.49 12.62
N GLY A 748 -2.26 -24.12 12.38
CA GLY A 748 -3.31 -24.11 13.41
C GLY A 748 -3.66 -22.70 13.90
N PRO A 749 -4.51 -22.60 14.94
CA PRO A 749 -4.92 -21.32 15.52
C PRO A 749 -3.74 -20.52 16.11
N ILE A 750 -3.75 -19.20 15.93
CA ILE A 750 -2.79 -18.26 16.55
C ILE A 750 -2.82 -18.44 18.08
N GLY A 751 -1.64 -18.49 18.70
CA GLY A 751 -1.47 -18.77 20.13
C GLY A 751 -1.43 -20.27 20.48
N ALA A 752 -1.69 -21.14 19.51
CA ALA A 752 -1.56 -22.60 19.64
C ALA A 752 -0.92 -23.24 18.40
N GLN A 753 -0.25 -22.43 17.56
CA GLN A 753 0.32 -22.91 16.31
C GLN A 753 1.41 -23.95 16.58
N GLN A 754 1.40 -24.98 15.76
CA GLN A 754 2.46 -25.98 15.70
C GLN A 754 3.48 -25.56 14.65
N ILE A 755 4.77 -25.72 14.95
CA ILE A 755 5.86 -25.38 14.03
C ILE A 755 6.02 -26.53 13.03
N VAL A 756 5.94 -26.21 11.74
CA VAL A 756 6.22 -27.15 10.63
C VAL A 756 7.37 -26.59 9.82
N VAL A 757 8.34 -27.45 9.50
CA VAL A 757 9.49 -27.09 8.67
C VAL A 757 9.35 -27.75 7.31
N VAL A 758 9.37 -26.95 6.25
CA VAL A 758 9.33 -27.42 4.86
C VAL A 758 10.70 -27.18 4.24
N VAL A 759 11.31 -28.25 3.73
CA VAL A 759 12.67 -28.28 3.22
C VAL A 759 12.65 -28.45 1.70
N GLU A 760 13.36 -27.58 0.99
CA GLU A 760 13.79 -27.86 -0.37
C GLU A 760 15.07 -28.68 -0.30
N SER A 761 15.03 -29.94 -0.76
CA SER A 761 16.16 -30.87 -0.63
C SER A 761 16.87 -31.09 -1.96
N SER A 762 18.16 -31.40 -1.90
CA SER A 762 18.97 -31.74 -3.09
C SER A 762 18.43 -32.95 -3.88
N ASN A 763 17.61 -33.78 -3.25
CA ASN A 763 17.05 -34.99 -3.84
C ASN A 763 15.72 -34.74 -4.59
N ASN A 764 15.18 -33.51 -4.57
CA ASN A 764 13.96 -33.12 -5.27
C ASN A 764 12.72 -34.00 -4.95
N GLU A 765 12.55 -34.32 -3.68
CA GLU A 765 11.43 -35.13 -3.18
C GLU A 765 10.25 -34.27 -2.70
N ASN A 766 9.03 -34.73 -2.95
CA ASN A 766 7.81 -34.11 -2.41
C ASN A 766 7.15 -35.07 -1.42
N GLY A 767 6.82 -34.59 -0.21
CA GLY A 767 6.09 -35.39 0.77
C GLY A 767 6.69 -35.28 2.17
N GLN A 768 6.34 -36.22 3.03
CA GLN A 768 6.91 -36.29 4.36
C GLN A 768 8.41 -36.54 4.26
N ALA A 769 9.21 -35.79 5.03
CA ALA A 769 10.65 -36.00 5.08
C ALA A 769 10.99 -37.39 5.61
N SER A 770 12.12 -37.95 5.15
CA SER A 770 12.63 -39.21 5.68
C SER A 770 12.80 -39.15 7.19
N ALA A 771 12.75 -40.31 7.85
CA ALA A 771 12.92 -40.38 9.30
C ALA A 771 14.28 -39.82 9.76
N GLN A 772 15.33 -39.94 8.93
CA GLN A 772 16.65 -39.39 9.21
C GLN A 772 16.64 -37.88 9.13
N LEU A 773 16.20 -37.30 8.01
CA LEU A 773 16.14 -35.84 7.85
C LEU A 773 15.24 -35.21 8.93
N SER A 774 14.12 -35.84 9.26
CA SER A 774 13.24 -35.39 10.34
C SER A 774 13.95 -35.34 11.70
N ARG A 775 14.81 -36.32 12.01
CA ARG A 775 15.62 -36.32 13.25
C ARG A 775 16.69 -35.24 13.22
N ASP A 776 17.37 -35.06 12.08
CA ASP A 776 18.44 -34.08 11.93
C ASP A 776 17.90 -32.65 12.10
N VAL A 777 16.77 -32.32 11.45
CA VAL A 777 16.08 -31.03 11.65
C VAL A 777 15.67 -30.83 13.11
N ARG A 778 15.05 -31.84 13.75
CA ARG A 778 14.65 -31.73 15.16
C ARG A 778 15.83 -31.53 16.10
N THR A 779 16.97 -32.14 15.78
CA THR A 779 18.21 -32.00 16.56
C THR A 779 18.80 -30.61 16.39
N ALA A 780 18.87 -30.12 15.14
CA ALA A 780 19.36 -28.78 14.83
C ALA A 780 18.49 -27.67 15.46
N LEU A 781 17.19 -27.91 15.63
CA LEU A 781 16.24 -26.94 16.15
C LEU A 781 15.89 -27.11 17.63
N PHE A 782 16.55 -28.03 18.34
CA PHE A 782 16.32 -28.21 19.78
C PHE A 782 16.66 -26.90 20.55
N PRO A 783 15.83 -26.45 21.52
CA PRO A 783 14.71 -27.14 22.17
C PRO A 783 13.33 -26.94 21.51
N GLN A 784 13.24 -26.34 20.33
CA GLN A 784 11.95 -26.06 19.70
C GLN A 784 11.21 -27.34 19.29
N ALA A 785 9.93 -27.40 19.66
CA ALA A 785 9.08 -28.53 19.33
C ALA A 785 8.60 -28.43 17.88
N ILE A 786 9.27 -29.17 16.98
CA ILE A 786 8.87 -29.27 15.58
C ILE A 786 7.76 -30.32 15.44
N ALA A 787 6.60 -29.99 14.91
CA ALA A 787 5.52 -30.95 14.76
C ALA A 787 5.75 -31.89 13.58
N ALA A 788 6.16 -31.33 12.42
CA ALA A 788 6.40 -32.10 11.21
C ALA A 788 7.54 -31.49 10.38
N VAL A 789 8.19 -32.35 9.58
CA VAL A 789 9.18 -31.96 8.58
C VAL A 789 8.71 -32.50 7.24
N TRP A 790 8.64 -31.63 6.24
CA TRP A 790 8.15 -31.93 4.89
C TRP A 790 9.23 -31.59 3.86
N THR A 791 9.28 -32.31 2.75
CA THR A 791 10.12 -31.97 1.61
C THR A 791 9.27 -31.45 0.46
N THR A 792 9.82 -30.48 -0.26
CA THR A 792 9.29 -29.98 -1.52
C THR A 792 10.39 -29.90 -2.56
N LYS A 793 10.02 -30.01 -3.84
CA LYS A 793 10.91 -29.73 -4.97
C LYS A 793 11.33 -28.27 -5.02
N HIS A 794 10.38 -27.37 -4.76
CA HIS A 794 10.60 -25.93 -4.78
C HIS A 794 9.74 -25.22 -3.74
N LEU A 795 10.35 -24.29 -3.01
CA LEU A 795 9.61 -23.35 -2.18
C LEU A 795 9.08 -22.18 -3.03
N PRO A 796 7.86 -21.68 -2.77
CA PRO A 796 7.35 -20.50 -3.46
C PRO A 796 8.17 -19.28 -3.02
N VAL A 797 8.77 -18.57 -3.98
CA VAL A 797 9.58 -17.37 -3.74
C VAL A 797 9.11 -16.17 -4.57
N ASP A 798 9.52 -14.97 -4.18
CA ASP A 798 9.23 -13.75 -4.93
C ASP A 798 9.90 -13.74 -6.30
N ILE A 799 9.16 -13.28 -7.32
CA ILE A 799 9.64 -13.24 -8.71
C ILE A 799 10.82 -12.25 -8.87
N ARG A 800 10.90 -11.22 -8.03
CA ARG A 800 11.85 -10.10 -8.18
C ARG A 800 13.28 -10.47 -7.81
N HIS A 801 13.49 -11.27 -6.77
CA HIS A 801 14.82 -11.67 -6.31
C HIS A 801 15.02 -13.19 -6.31
N ASN A 802 13.96 -13.96 -6.57
CA ASN A 802 13.96 -15.43 -6.56
C ASN A 802 14.46 -16.04 -5.23
N SER A 803 14.21 -15.35 -4.11
CA SER A 803 14.82 -15.68 -2.82
C SER A 803 13.90 -15.47 -1.61
N LYS A 804 12.93 -14.55 -1.65
CA LYS A 804 12.01 -14.34 -0.52
C LYS A 804 10.90 -15.37 -0.53
N ILE A 805 10.93 -16.30 0.43
CA ILE A 805 9.91 -17.35 0.58
C ILE A 805 8.54 -16.75 0.94
N ASP A 806 7.50 -17.12 0.18
CA ASP A 806 6.09 -16.87 0.50
C ASP A 806 5.62 -17.87 1.58
N ARG A 807 5.97 -17.57 2.83
CA ARG A 807 5.61 -18.39 4.01
C ARG A 807 4.10 -18.44 4.23
N THR A 808 3.35 -17.45 3.74
CA THR A 808 1.90 -17.44 3.81
C THR A 808 1.30 -18.53 2.91
N ALA A 809 1.82 -18.67 1.69
CA ALA A 809 1.45 -19.78 0.79
C ALA A 809 1.84 -21.14 1.38
N VAL A 810 3.06 -21.27 1.92
CA VAL A 810 3.54 -22.52 2.56
C VAL A 810 2.67 -22.90 3.76
N SER A 811 2.39 -21.96 4.67
CA SER A 811 1.53 -22.18 5.85
C SER A 811 0.12 -22.62 5.45
N ARG A 812 -0.46 -21.97 4.42
CA ARG A 812 -1.79 -22.33 3.90
C ARG A 812 -1.79 -23.74 3.32
N GLU A 813 -0.79 -24.08 2.51
CA GLU A 813 -0.67 -25.41 1.93
C GLU A 813 -0.51 -26.49 3.00
N MET A 814 0.38 -26.28 3.97
CA MET A 814 0.58 -27.21 5.09
C MET A 814 -0.68 -27.35 5.94
N SER A 815 -1.40 -26.25 6.19
CA SER A 815 -2.69 -26.30 6.89
C SER A 815 -3.72 -27.16 6.15
N HIS A 816 -3.78 -27.06 4.81
CA HIS A 816 -4.66 -27.93 4.01
C HIS A 816 -4.24 -29.40 4.02
N LEU A 817 -2.94 -29.67 3.83
CA LEU A 817 -2.39 -31.04 3.83
C LEU A 817 -2.60 -31.73 5.17
N LEU A 818 -2.17 -31.09 6.27
CA LEU A 818 -2.22 -31.68 7.61
C LEU A 818 -3.65 -31.77 8.17
N SER A 819 -4.60 -31.02 7.60
CA SER A 819 -6.03 -31.18 7.92
C SER A 819 -6.71 -32.32 7.14
N GLY A 820 -5.99 -33.03 6.25
CA GLY A 820 -6.54 -34.12 5.44
C GLY A 820 -7.43 -33.67 4.28
N ARG A 821 -7.41 -32.37 3.92
CA ARG A 821 -8.25 -31.79 2.85
C ARG A 821 -7.64 -31.89 1.44
N LYS A 822 -6.37 -32.26 1.32
CA LYS A 822 -5.71 -32.63 0.05
C LYS A 822 -5.51 -34.14 0.05
N LYS A 823 -6.02 -34.84 -0.97
CA LYS A 823 -5.65 -36.22 -1.27
C LYS A 823 -4.38 -36.23 -2.11
#